data_AF-A0A2T1GLZ7-F1
#
_entry.id   AF-A0A2T1GLZ7-F1
#
_cell.length_a   1.000
_cell.length_b   1.000
_cell.length_c   1.000
_cell.angle_alpha   90.00
_cell.angle_beta   90.00
_cell.angle_gamma   90.00
#
_symmetry.space_group_name_H-M   'P 1'
#
loop_
_entity.id
_entity.type
_entity.pdbx_description
1 polymer ?
#
loop_
_entity_poly.entity_id
_entity_poly.type
_entity_poly.pdbx_seq_one_letter_code
_entity_poly.pdbx_strand_id
1 'polypeptide(L)'
;MFDTQNTAQNVLLGSGVQSFAGSVANLDGLDYYKLQVNSRSNVSMSLSGLSDNVNLFLLDSASRQLAASSATGIRSELIKTTLEAGTYFVKVQQATSTTSSPYQLNFSNDPLFSTPNSTPQSLIVNGVKASYAANSTLTLSTSYASDRDGWQDVSKVDFWLTQSLPDSTERRIELADVDTFTSHNDASAKFGYTTSLSQLGLAVGAYKLNAVAYDKAGSTSEKFTSTAFNITNSAAQNLSISGIQTNYDATSTLTIDPSFVSDSNGWQDVSKVDFWLTNSVGRRVELADVTSFISNDGLTSARFGYSTGLLGLASGDYKLNAVAIDTANARSSTFTSSIFNIANSKPQDLQVNGVLDSYSVDSRITLATSYVSDNNGWQDVGKVDFWLTDSSNKRIELADVTSFSSNNLTSAKFGYSTALTGLAAGRYSLNALAFDKTGVTSNQFTKSFDVTNVAPKTLTLNLANTSTTPSYDANSTITLASSFVTDNNGWQDIKNVDFWLTNSKGTRIELADVTSFTSNSATTAKFDYAADLSQLGLAAGNYSLNAIAYDKSGALSSRAAKSFAVSNTAPATLTVNGVKDSYALNSTLTIDPSFVTDNNGWQDVGKVDFWLTDALNRRIELADVTSFTSDTAIAAKFGYSTSLAGLAAGSYSLNAVAYDRAGLASNTFTKSLSLVNSAPQTVTLNGLKSLYSKTSILELTSSYVTDINGWQDVTKVDFWLTDSLSRRIELADVTSFTAEGTNAKFDYSTSLSALGLAAGRYQLNAIAYDKTGAASDLAWKQFDISATLDWFDLNLKDAGVVGLARSKATDGTLDRNDMLSIFRDVQDGGVVDTSELTDLKSLMATTTPFSMSDPVRYLSNKLAIDSYANISNTAFEASLGKWFLGTVAPTATFTDESSGKVTNFTYTRFQTPLFGTNTSARIGGIDQRSFGDCVLLAALGATFAPQSNDAGNSISKTINDMLIDNGDNTYTVRFFTQDLKAEWVTVDNRLATTDGKNLFGTSNKDGLWAPIIEKACAQWREFNEGSTFYASKPATGWDIIGNGDYLDDGLQRVTGRAAKNYFTGGGSWDFSFNLIKDSLGAGKAILSAGVPSSNTLNLISGHAYTVTNAYISATGEQRVVVRNPWGIDYAWSGAADGNNDGFLDLSYTQFRNFGYITIA
;
A
#
# COMPACT_ATOMS: atom_id res chain seq x y z
N MET A 1 -3.29 -85.55 12.91
CA MET A 1 -4.53 -86.02 12.20
C MET A 1 -5.84 -85.28 12.59
N PHE A 2 -5.78 -83.97 12.85
CA PHE A 2 -6.90 -83.03 12.73
C PHE A 2 -6.55 -81.97 11.65
N ASP A 3 -5.90 -82.40 10.56
CA ASP A 3 -4.95 -81.57 9.80
C ASP A 3 -5.59 -80.69 8.72
N THR A 4 -6.92 -80.60 8.74
CA THR A 4 -7.74 -79.77 7.85
C THR A 4 -8.92 -79.20 8.62
N GLN A 5 -9.52 -78.10 8.15
CA GLN A 5 -10.74 -77.56 8.77
C GLN A 5 -11.91 -78.56 8.79
N ASN A 6 -12.01 -79.46 7.81
CA ASN A 6 -13.06 -80.49 7.75
C ASN A 6 -12.86 -81.61 8.78
N THR A 7 -11.62 -81.83 9.23
CA THR A 7 -11.25 -82.81 10.26
C THR A 7 -10.97 -82.17 11.62
N ALA A 8 -11.18 -80.86 11.78
CA ALA A 8 -10.77 -80.11 12.96
C ALA A 8 -11.43 -80.59 14.27
N GLN A 9 -10.67 -80.61 15.36
CA GLN A 9 -11.16 -81.00 16.68
C GLN A 9 -12.11 -79.93 17.25
N ASN A 10 -13.35 -80.30 17.57
CA ASN A 10 -14.33 -79.36 18.15
C ASN A 10 -13.92 -78.91 19.56
N VAL A 11 -13.89 -77.59 19.77
CA VAL A 11 -13.68 -76.93 21.06
C VAL A 11 -15.02 -76.42 21.56
N LEU A 12 -15.51 -77.00 22.65
CA LEU A 12 -16.70 -76.54 23.36
C LEU A 12 -16.30 -75.50 24.40
N LEU A 13 -16.52 -74.22 24.06
CA LEU A 13 -16.34 -73.11 25.00
C LEU A 13 -17.42 -73.14 26.08
N GLY A 14 -16.99 -73.04 27.34
CA GLY A 14 -17.83 -72.97 28.54
C GLY A 14 -17.12 -72.15 29.61
N SER A 15 -17.70 -72.06 30.81
CA SER A 15 -17.14 -71.27 31.92
C SER A 15 -15.86 -71.90 32.49
N GLY A 16 -14.71 -71.61 31.88
CA GLY A 16 -13.38 -72.07 32.30
C GLY A 16 -12.40 -72.23 31.14
N VAL A 17 -11.11 -72.42 31.46
CA VAL A 17 -10.08 -72.72 30.46
C VAL A 17 -10.23 -74.17 29.97
N GLN A 18 -10.31 -74.37 28.65
CA GLN A 18 -10.26 -75.69 28.00
C GLN A 18 -8.84 -75.97 27.50
N SER A 19 -8.30 -77.16 27.77
CA SER A 19 -6.91 -77.52 27.48
C SER A 19 -6.81 -78.78 26.62
N PHE A 20 -6.08 -78.69 25.52
CA PHE A 20 -5.84 -79.77 24.55
C PHE A 20 -4.34 -80.03 24.43
N ALA A 21 -3.92 -81.29 24.47
CA ALA A 21 -2.53 -81.67 24.24
C ALA A 21 -2.41 -82.33 22.85
N GLY A 22 -1.34 -82.02 22.12
CA GLY A 22 -1.07 -82.54 20.77
C GLY A 22 0.42 -82.51 20.44
N SER A 23 0.77 -82.81 19.20
CA SER A 23 2.15 -82.70 18.71
C SER A 23 2.19 -82.55 17.19
N VAL A 24 2.97 -81.60 16.68
CA VAL A 24 3.25 -81.46 15.24
C VAL A 24 4.64 -81.97 14.88
N ALA A 25 4.80 -82.53 13.69
CA ALA A 25 6.05 -83.07 13.17
C ALA A 25 6.13 -82.94 11.63
N ASN A 26 7.29 -83.23 11.04
CA ASN A 26 7.56 -83.08 9.60
C ASN A 26 6.52 -83.73 8.64
N LEU A 27 5.88 -84.85 9.05
CA LEU A 27 4.83 -85.52 8.27
C LEU A 27 3.39 -85.26 8.79
N ASP A 28 3.25 -84.59 9.92
CA ASP A 28 1.97 -84.21 10.56
C ASP A 28 2.14 -82.79 11.13
N GLY A 29 2.35 -81.82 10.23
CA GLY A 29 2.86 -80.48 10.57
C GLY A 29 1.78 -79.46 10.95
N LEU A 30 0.51 -79.88 10.99
CA LEU A 30 -0.67 -79.02 11.10
C LEU A 30 -1.75 -79.70 11.94
N ASP A 31 -2.25 -79.03 12.98
CA ASP A 31 -3.50 -79.42 13.66
C ASP A 31 -4.52 -78.28 13.59
N TYR A 32 -5.79 -78.59 13.35
CA TYR A 32 -6.89 -77.63 13.38
C TYR A 32 -7.87 -77.93 14.51
N TYR A 33 -8.29 -76.88 15.18
CA TYR A 33 -9.33 -76.85 16.20
C TYR A 33 -10.51 -76.00 15.70
N LYS A 34 -11.75 -76.46 15.88
CA LYS A 34 -12.96 -75.72 15.49
C LYS A 34 -13.62 -75.11 16.72
N LEU A 35 -13.75 -73.79 16.71
CA LEU A 35 -14.27 -73.00 17.82
C LEU A 35 -15.67 -72.48 17.50
N GLN A 36 -16.66 -72.78 18.34
CA GLN A 36 -18.00 -72.18 18.24
C GLN A 36 -18.15 -71.08 19.28
N VAL A 37 -18.40 -69.86 18.83
CA VAL A 37 -18.69 -68.69 19.67
C VAL A 37 -20.19 -68.40 19.56
N ASN A 38 -20.92 -68.43 20.68
CA ASN A 38 -22.39 -68.33 20.68
C ASN A 38 -22.92 -66.89 20.86
N SER A 39 -22.12 -66.02 21.46
CA SER A 39 -22.37 -64.59 21.64
C SER A 39 -21.04 -63.84 21.63
N ARG A 40 -21.08 -62.54 21.33
CA ARG A 40 -19.88 -61.69 21.26
C ARG A 40 -19.02 -61.84 22.52
N SER A 41 -17.80 -62.36 22.38
CA SER A 41 -16.95 -62.79 23.50
C SER A 41 -15.50 -62.35 23.32
N ASN A 42 -14.84 -61.97 24.41
CA ASN A 42 -13.39 -61.90 24.45
C ASN A 42 -12.82 -63.32 24.53
N VAL A 43 -11.99 -63.72 23.57
CA VAL A 43 -11.41 -65.07 23.45
C VAL A 43 -9.89 -65.00 23.61
N SER A 44 -9.33 -65.90 24.42
CA SER A 44 -7.89 -66.06 24.65
C SER A 44 -7.45 -67.47 24.29
N MET A 45 -6.33 -67.58 23.58
CA MET A 45 -5.79 -68.83 23.05
C MET A 45 -4.27 -68.87 23.26
N SER A 46 -3.75 -69.87 23.98
CA SER A 46 -2.30 -69.98 24.24
C SER A 46 -1.75 -71.37 23.92
N LEU A 47 -0.64 -71.41 23.18
CA LEU A 47 0.09 -72.64 22.86
C LEU A 47 1.36 -72.69 23.71
N SER A 48 1.57 -73.74 24.49
CA SER A 48 2.74 -73.87 25.38
C SER A 48 3.30 -75.30 25.38
N GLY A 49 4.37 -75.55 26.15
CA GLY A 49 4.98 -76.89 26.25
C GLY A 49 5.76 -77.34 25.01
N LEU A 50 6.17 -76.39 24.15
CA LEU A 50 6.89 -76.65 22.90
C LEU A 50 8.32 -77.18 23.14
N SER A 51 8.77 -78.09 22.27
CA SER A 51 10.18 -78.46 22.13
C SER A 51 10.81 -78.00 20.80
N ASP A 52 10.01 -77.41 19.91
CA ASP A 52 10.46 -76.82 18.64
C ASP A 52 9.58 -75.62 18.23
N ASN A 53 9.92 -74.95 17.12
CA ASN A 53 9.25 -73.75 16.63
C ASN A 53 7.87 -74.04 16.01
N VAL A 54 6.78 -73.72 16.73
CA VAL A 54 5.39 -73.99 16.34
C VAL A 54 4.53 -72.75 16.54
N ASN A 55 3.96 -72.27 15.43
CA ASN A 55 3.14 -71.05 15.37
C ASN A 55 1.66 -71.36 15.61
N LEU A 56 0.90 -70.35 16.07
CA LEU A 56 -0.54 -70.41 16.30
C LEU A 56 -1.27 -69.40 15.40
N PHE A 57 -2.36 -69.83 14.76
CA PHE A 57 -3.16 -69.00 13.84
C PHE A 57 -4.65 -69.10 14.16
N LEU A 58 -5.37 -67.99 14.09
CA LEU A 58 -6.83 -67.92 14.15
C LEU A 58 -7.38 -67.57 12.77
N LEU A 59 -8.39 -68.32 12.32
CA LEU A 59 -9.02 -68.23 11.01
C LEU A 59 -10.55 -68.10 11.14
N ASP A 60 -11.19 -67.46 10.18
CA ASP A 60 -12.65 -67.50 10.02
C ASP A 60 -13.13 -68.77 9.29
N SER A 61 -14.46 -68.90 9.15
CA SER A 61 -15.11 -70.00 8.42
C SER A 61 -14.79 -70.05 6.92
N ALA A 62 -14.19 -69.00 6.35
CA ALA A 62 -13.72 -68.92 4.98
C ALA A 62 -12.20 -69.11 4.85
N SER A 63 -11.54 -69.65 5.89
CA SER A 63 -10.08 -69.83 5.98
C SER A 63 -9.24 -68.54 5.99
N ARG A 64 -9.84 -67.35 6.12
CA ARG A 64 -9.09 -66.10 6.20
C ARG A 64 -8.49 -65.93 7.60
N GLN A 65 -7.22 -65.60 7.67
CA GLN A 65 -6.54 -65.37 8.95
C GLN A 65 -7.01 -64.09 9.62
N LEU A 66 -7.53 -64.21 10.85
CA LEU A 66 -7.96 -63.10 11.69
C LEU A 66 -6.85 -62.64 12.65
N ALA A 67 -6.02 -63.58 13.12
CA ALA A 67 -4.87 -63.29 13.98
C ALA A 67 -3.82 -64.41 13.89
N ALA A 68 -2.59 -64.12 14.31
CA ALA A 68 -1.51 -65.10 14.40
C ALA A 68 -0.52 -64.74 15.52
N SER A 69 0.21 -65.75 15.99
CA SER A 69 1.35 -65.64 16.89
C SER A 69 2.42 -66.61 16.39
N SER A 70 3.66 -66.13 16.27
CA SER A 70 4.80 -66.87 15.70
C SER A 70 6.10 -66.53 16.45
N ALA A 71 6.11 -66.80 17.75
CA ALA A 71 7.22 -66.55 18.65
C ALA A 71 8.34 -67.58 18.44
N THR A 72 9.48 -67.13 17.90
CA THR A 72 10.59 -68.00 17.49
C THR A 72 11.08 -68.96 18.58
N GLY A 73 11.19 -70.24 18.23
CA GLY A 73 11.76 -71.30 19.06
C GLY A 73 10.72 -71.92 20.00
N ILE A 74 11.12 -72.31 21.20
CA ILE A 74 10.24 -73.01 22.17
C ILE A 74 9.35 -72.06 23.01
N ARG A 75 9.12 -70.83 22.54
CA ARG A 75 8.33 -69.83 23.28
C ARG A 75 6.85 -70.11 23.12
N SER A 76 6.07 -69.86 24.18
CA SER A 76 4.63 -70.02 24.11
C SER A 76 3.99 -68.96 23.21
N GLU A 77 3.03 -69.37 22.38
CA GLU A 77 2.21 -68.48 21.55
C GLU A 77 0.99 -67.98 22.33
N LEU A 78 0.51 -66.77 22.00
CA LEU A 78 -0.66 -66.19 22.62
C LEU A 78 -1.45 -65.30 21.66
N ILE A 79 -2.73 -65.59 21.47
CA ILE A 79 -3.69 -64.74 20.76
C ILE A 79 -4.80 -64.35 21.74
N LYS A 80 -5.13 -63.06 21.81
CA LYS A 80 -6.30 -62.52 22.52
C LYS A 80 -7.07 -61.60 21.58
N THR A 81 -8.37 -61.82 21.41
CA THR A 81 -9.20 -61.01 20.51
C THR A 81 -10.68 -61.09 20.88
N THR A 82 -11.50 -60.13 20.46
CA THR A 82 -12.96 -60.20 20.58
C THR A 82 -13.53 -60.85 19.32
N LEU A 83 -14.37 -61.88 19.47
CA LEU A 83 -15.05 -62.57 18.38
C LEU A 83 -16.56 -62.39 18.51
N GLU A 84 -17.22 -62.14 17.38
CA GLU A 84 -18.67 -62.16 17.26
C GLU A 84 -19.22 -63.59 17.36
N ALA A 85 -20.54 -63.74 17.47
CA ALA A 85 -21.18 -65.05 17.39
C ALA A 85 -20.91 -65.69 16.01
N GLY A 86 -20.32 -66.87 15.98
CA GLY A 86 -19.86 -67.49 14.74
C GLY A 86 -18.96 -68.70 14.94
N THR A 87 -18.50 -69.24 13.81
CA THR A 87 -17.66 -70.44 13.73
C THR A 87 -16.27 -70.06 13.24
N TYR A 88 -15.25 -70.41 14.02
CA TYR A 88 -13.85 -70.07 13.77
C TYR A 88 -12.98 -71.32 13.79
N PHE A 89 -11.78 -71.23 13.24
CA PHE A 89 -10.80 -72.31 13.23
C PHE A 89 -9.46 -71.84 13.76
N VAL A 90 -8.77 -72.69 14.51
CA VAL A 90 -7.46 -72.38 15.10
C VAL A 90 -6.47 -73.43 14.63
N LYS A 91 -5.44 -72.97 13.92
CA LYS A 91 -4.44 -73.81 13.26
C LYS A 91 -3.13 -73.70 14.02
N VAL A 92 -2.65 -74.82 14.54
CA VAL A 92 -1.30 -75.00 15.07
C VAL A 92 -0.43 -75.48 13.91
N GLN A 93 0.73 -74.85 13.67
CA GLN A 93 1.56 -75.15 12.51
C GLN A 93 3.06 -75.12 12.85
N GLN A 94 3.78 -76.21 12.51
CA GLN A 94 5.24 -76.22 12.59
C GLN A 94 5.84 -75.22 11.59
N ALA A 95 6.79 -74.41 12.06
CA ALA A 95 7.31 -73.28 11.28
C ALA A 95 8.38 -73.69 10.25
N THR A 96 9.49 -74.27 10.72
CA THR A 96 10.71 -74.46 9.90
C THR A 96 11.59 -75.67 10.31
N SER A 97 11.08 -76.60 11.12
CA SER A 97 11.88 -77.71 11.67
C SER A 97 11.39 -79.09 11.21
N THR A 98 12.26 -80.09 11.35
CA THR A 98 12.00 -81.51 10.99
C THR A 98 11.80 -82.42 12.20
N THR A 99 12.00 -81.93 13.42
CA THR A 99 11.79 -82.67 14.68
C THR A 99 10.35 -82.53 15.20
N SER A 100 9.82 -83.54 15.89
CA SER A 100 8.48 -83.46 16.50
C SER A 100 8.49 -82.53 17.72
N SER A 101 7.47 -81.68 17.85
CA SER A 101 7.21 -80.87 19.04
C SER A 101 5.85 -81.21 19.63
N PRO A 102 5.76 -81.62 20.92
CA PRO A 102 4.50 -81.60 21.64
C PRO A 102 4.04 -80.15 21.86
N TYR A 103 2.76 -79.99 22.20
CA TYR A 103 2.20 -78.72 22.63
C TYR A 103 0.98 -78.93 23.55
N GLN A 104 0.67 -77.89 24.31
CA GLN A 104 -0.53 -77.74 25.12
C GLN A 104 -1.25 -76.45 24.66
N LEU A 105 -2.38 -76.60 23.97
CA LEU A 105 -3.22 -75.49 23.50
C LEU A 105 -4.36 -75.24 24.49
N ASN A 106 -4.49 -74.02 24.98
CA ASN A 106 -5.53 -73.61 25.93
C ASN A 106 -6.45 -72.56 25.30
N PHE A 107 -7.75 -72.67 25.56
CA PHE A 107 -8.80 -71.74 25.13
C PHE A 107 -9.57 -71.20 26.35
N SER A 108 -9.92 -69.93 26.35
CA SER A 108 -10.97 -69.39 27.23
C SER A 108 -11.77 -68.30 26.53
N ASN A 109 -13.00 -68.08 26.98
CA ASN A 109 -13.84 -66.98 26.53
C ASN A 109 -14.57 -66.28 27.68
N ASP A 110 -14.90 -65.01 27.46
CA ASP A 110 -15.66 -64.15 28.37
C ASP A 110 -16.73 -63.39 27.55
N PRO A 111 -18.02 -63.80 27.63
CA PRO A 111 -19.11 -63.18 26.88
C PRO A 111 -19.38 -61.73 27.32
N LEU A 112 -19.44 -60.81 26.36
CA LEU A 112 -19.64 -59.39 26.65
C LEU A 112 -21.08 -59.03 27.04
N PHE A 113 -22.08 -59.77 26.55
CA PHE A 113 -23.51 -59.54 26.82
C PHE A 113 -24.29 -60.87 26.84
N SER A 114 -25.41 -60.90 27.58
CA SER A 114 -26.21 -62.12 27.83
C SER A 114 -27.67 -62.08 27.33
N THR A 115 -28.07 -61.03 26.59
CA THR A 115 -29.43 -60.85 26.02
C THR A 115 -29.40 -60.48 24.53
N PRO A 116 -30.50 -60.70 23.77
CA PRO A 116 -30.60 -60.29 22.36
C PRO A 116 -30.83 -58.77 22.19
N ASN A 117 -30.37 -58.24 21.05
CA ASN A 117 -30.47 -56.82 20.66
C ASN A 117 -31.91 -56.27 20.65
N SER A 118 -32.04 -55.00 21.02
CA SER A 118 -33.24 -54.17 20.98
C SER A 118 -32.94 -52.85 20.26
N THR A 119 -33.98 -52.07 19.93
CA THR A 119 -33.84 -50.87 19.09
C THR A 119 -33.79 -49.58 19.94
N PRO A 120 -33.15 -48.49 19.46
CA PRO A 120 -33.09 -47.22 20.18
C PRO A 120 -34.49 -46.68 20.52
N GLN A 121 -34.78 -46.48 21.80
CA GLN A 121 -36.13 -46.22 22.29
C GLN A 121 -36.52 -44.74 22.31
N SER A 122 -35.55 -43.83 22.36
CA SER A 122 -35.82 -42.38 22.43
C SER A 122 -34.62 -41.54 21.97
N LEU A 123 -34.89 -40.45 21.26
CA LEU A 123 -33.92 -39.44 20.87
C LEU A 123 -34.38 -38.07 21.35
N ILE A 124 -33.58 -37.43 22.20
CA ILE A 124 -33.86 -36.11 22.76
C ILE A 124 -32.82 -35.11 22.25
N VAL A 125 -33.31 -34.08 21.55
CA VAL A 125 -32.53 -33.02 20.90
C VAL A 125 -32.87 -31.67 21.55
N ASN A 126 -31.89 -31.06 22.19
CA ASN A 126 -32.03 -29.84 22.98
C ASN A 126 -31.12 -28.72 22.44
N GLY A 127 -31.60 -27.47 22.39
CA GLY A 127 -30.80 -26.28 22.02
C GLY A 127 -31.22 -25.52 20.75
N VAL A 128 -32.28 -25.96 20.05
CA VAL A 128 -32.81 -25.25 18.87
C VAL A 128 -33.45 -23.91 19.27
N LYS A 129 -32.96 -22.80 18.71
CA LYS A 129 -33.47 -21.43 18.92
C LYS A 129 -34.58 -21.10 17.91
N ALA A 130 -35.38 -20.08 18.20
CA ALA A 130 -36.44 -19.59 17.29
C ALA A 130 -35.91 -18.84 16.05
N SER A 131 -34.68 -18.32 16.09
CA SER A 131 -34.02 -17.68 14.96
C SER A 131 -32.50 -17.79 15.06
N TYR A 132 -31.86 -17.71 13.90
CA TYR A 132 -30.41 -17.75 13.71
C TYR A 132 -30.02 -16.72 12.63
N ALA A 133 -28.87 -16.07 12.79
CA ALA A 133 -28.26 -15.32 11.68
C ALA A 133 -27.69 -16.32 10.66
N ALA A 134 -27.66 -15.96 9.38
CA ALA A 134 -27.23 -16.85 8.29
C ALA A 134 -25.80 -17.41 8.48
N ASN A 135 -24.91 -16.67 9.17
CA ASN A 135 -23.55 -17.09 9.49
C ASN A 135 -23.35 -17.65 10.91
N SER A 136 -24.40 -17.73 11.72
CA SER A 136 -24.30 -18.19 13.10
C SER A 136 -24.20 -19.72 13.20
N THR A 137 -23.87 -20.21 14.39
CA THR A 137 -23.72 -21.65 14.64
C THR A 137 -24.96 -22.21 15.33
N LEU A 138 -25.49 -23.31 14.80
CA LEU A 138 -26.50 -24.11 15.48
C LEU A 138 -25.78 -25.10 16.41
N THR A 139 -25.96 -24.93 17.71
CA THR A 139 -25.39 -25.81 18.75
C THR A 139 -26.50 -26.50 19.52
N LEU A 140 -26.41 -27.81 19.66
CA LEU A 140 -27.27 -28.63 20.50
C LEU A 140 -26.55 -28.96 21.82
N SER A 141 -27.19 -28.64 22.94
CA SER A 141 -26.66 -28.78 24.29
C SER A 141 -27.47 -29.80 25.08
N THR A 142 -26.81 -30.79 25.72
CA THR A 142 -27.46 -31.84 26.53
C THR A 142 -28.47 -32.68 25.76
N SER A 143 -28.08 -33.15 24.56
CA SER A 143 -28.86 -34.11 23.77
C SER A 143 -28.39 -35.54 24.04
N TYR A 144 -29.28 -36.53 23.89
CA TYR A 144 -28.96 -37.94 24.09
C TYR A 144 -29.92 -38.88 23.35
N ALA A 145 -29.43 -40.08 23.03
CA ALA A 145 -30.21 -41.20 22.53
C ALA A 145 -30.21 -42.32 23.57
N SER A 146 -31.36 -42.95 23.82
CA SER A 146 -31.54 -43.99 24.83
C SER A 146 -31.74 -45.36 24.18
N ASP A 147 -30.95 -46.35 24.63
CA ASP A 147 -31.03 -47.74 24.20
C ASP A 147 -30.99 -48.68 25.41
N ARG A 148 -31.77 -49.76 25.37
CA ARG A 148 -31.95 -50.68 26.49
C ARG A 148 -30.76 -51.64 26.66
N ASP A 149 -30.03 -51.92 25.58
CA ASP A 149 -28.82 -52.76 25.64
C ASP A 149 -27.56 -51.98 26.04
N GLY A 150 -27.72 -50.68 26.29
CA GLY A 150 -26.72 -49.80 26.90
C GLY A 150 -26.27 -48.68 25.97
N TRP A 151 -25.75 -47.61 26.56
CA TRP A 151 -25.31 -46.44 25.79
C TRP A 151 -24.21 -46.74 24.78
N GLN A 152 -23.41 -47.80 24.99
CA GLN A 152 -22.38 -48.21 24.04
C GLN A 152 -22.94 -48.83 22.75
N ASP A 153 -24.24 -49.15 22.66
CA ASP A 153 -24.80 -49.76 21.46
C ASP A 153 -25.29 -48.75 20.41
N VAL A 154 -25.48 -47.48 20.78
CA VAL A 154 -25.77 -46.40 19.83
C VAL A 154 -24.57 -46.23 18.87
N SER A 155 -24.83 -46.30 17.56
CA SER A 155 -23.81 -46.21 16.51
C SER A 155 -23.67 -44.80 15.94
N LYS A 156 -24.79 -44.12 15.67
CA LYS A 156 -24.80 -42.73 15.18
C LYS A 156 -26.14 -42.01 15.37
N VAL A 157 -26.15 -40.69 15.17
CA VAL A 157 -27.35 -39.86 15.00
C VAL A 157 -27.22 -39.06 13.69
N ASP A 158 -28.14 -39.30 12.75
CA ASP A 158 -28.28 -38.58 11.47
C ASP A 158 -29.04 -37.27 11.70
N PHE A 159 -28.63 -36.18 11.03
CA PHE A 159 -29.20 -34.84 11.13
C PHE A 159 -29.45 -34.20 9.76
N TRP A 160 -30.61 -33.56 9.57
CA TRP A 160 -30.89 -32.76 8.38
C TRP A 160 -31.84 -31.59 8.61
N LEU A 161 -31.70 -30.53 7.81
CA LEU A 161 -32.66 -29.43 7.76
C LEU A 161 -33.74 -29.69 6.71
N THR A 162 -34.92 -29.15 6.98
CA THR A 162 -36.01 -29.03 6.00
C THR A 162 -36.40 -27.57 5.85
N GLN A 163 -36.34 -27.04 4.63
CA GLN A 163 -36.89 -25.72 4.27
C GLN A 163 -38.28 -25.88 3.67
N SER A 164 -39.26 -25.10 4.14
CA SER A 164 -40.56 -24.99 3.47
C SER A 164 -40.49 -23.93 2.38
N LEU A 165 -40.75 -24.31 1.12
CA LEU A 165 -40.72 -23.41 -0.03
C LEU A 165 -42.11 -22.82 -0.33
N PRO A 166 -42.21 -21.68 -1.05
CA PRO A 166 -43.50 -21.01 -1.32
C PRO A 166 -44.52 -21.83 -2.12
N ASP A 167 -44.07 -22.86 -2.83
CA ASP A 167 -44.88 -23.81 -3.60
C ASP A 167 -45.37 -25.01 -2.76
N SER A 168 -45.17 -24.97 -1.44
CA SER A 168 -45.45 -26.07 -0.49
C SER A 168 -44.55 -27.30 -0.63
N THR A 169 -43.45 -27.23 -1.38
CA THR A 169 -42.44 -28.30 -1.39
C THR A 169 -41.46 -28.17 -0.22
N GLU A 170 -40.87 -29.28 0.20
CA GLU A 170 -39.89 -29.33 1.28
C GLU A 170 -38.49 -29.70 0.73
N ARG A 171 -37.51 -28.81 0.92
CA ARG A 171 -36.12 -29.06 0.52
C ARG A 171 -35.34 -29.64 1.71
N ARG A 172 -34.86 -30.89 1.56
CA ARG A 172 -33.91 -31.53 2.50
C ARG A 172 -32.50 -31.00 2.27
N ILE A 173 -31.78 -30.71 3.35
CA ILE A 173 -30.37 -30.32 3.37
C ILE A 173 -29.69 -31.18 4.42
N GLU A 174 -28.85 -32.12 4.00
CA GLU A 174 -28.13 -33.01 4.92
C GLU A 174 -27.12 -32.23 5.76
N LEU A 175 -26.95 -32.66 7.00
CA LEU A 175 -25.90 -32.20 7.90
C LEU A 175 -24.98 -33.37 8.28
N ALA A 176 -23.89 -33.10 8.98
CA ALA A 176 -23.00 -34.16 9.45
C ALA A 176 -23.67 -34.98 10.58
N ASP A 177 -23.47 -36.30 10.56
CA ASP A 177 -23.87 -37.22 11.62
C ASP A 177 -23.04 -37.04 12.90
N VAL A 178 -23.53 -37.54 14.04
CA VAL A 178 -22.72 -37.76 15.24
C VAL A 178 -22.55 -39.25 15.48
N ASP A 179 -21.30 -39.73 15.53
CA ASP A 179 -20.90 -41.12 15.76
C ASP A 179 -20.13 -41.32 17.09
N THR A 180 -19.89 -40.24 17.82
CA THR A 180 -19.11 -40.22 19.07
C THR A 180 -19.99 -39.85 20.27
N PHE A 181 -19.96 -40.72 21.28
CA PHE A 181 -20.86 -40.67 22.43
C PHE A 181 -20.13 -40.77 23.76
N THR A 182 -20.75 -40.20 24.79
CA THR A 182 -20.36 -40.37 26.20
C THR A 182 -21.57 -40.90 26.98
N SER A 183 -21.36 -41.54 28.14
CA SER A 183 -22.50 -41.98 28.95
C SER A 183 -23.29 -40.77 29.48
N HIS A 184 -24.59 -40.74 29.24
CA HIS A 184 -25.55 -39.94 30.01
C HIS A 184 -25.98 -40.69 31.28
N ASN A 185 -26.23 -41.99 31.10
CA ASN A 185 -26.49 -43.01 32.12
C ASN A 185 -26.24 -44.39 31.47
N ASP A 186 -26.44 -45.49 32.20
CA ASP A 186 -26.18 -46.86 31.72
C ASP A 186 -26.88 -47.19 30.39
N ALA A 187 -28.08 -46.63 30.15
CA ALA A 187 -28.93 -46.88 29.00
C ALA A 187 -29.05 -45.67 28.04
N SER A 188 -28.16 -44.67 28.10
CA SER A 188 -28.29 -43.46 27.26
C SER A 188 -26.96 -42.84 26.83
N ALA A 189 -26.80 -42.67 25.53
CA ALA A 189 -25.66 -42.09 24.84
C ALA A 189 -25.82 -40.57 24.71
N LYS A 190 -25.05 -39.80 25.47
CA LYS A 190 -24.97 -38.34 25.39
C LYS A 190 -24.12 -37.93 24.19
N PHE A 191 -24.61 -36.96 23.45
CA PHE A 191 -23.85 -36.30 22.38
C PHE A 191 -23.98 -34.76 22.45
N GLY A 192 -23.01 -34.09 21.84
CA GLY A 192 -23.08 -32.67 21.51
C GLY A 192 -23.06 -32.52 19.99
N TYR A 193 -23.72 -31.48 19.49
CA TYR A 193 -23.71 -31.19 18.05
C TYR A 193 -23.53 -29.71 17.80
N THR A 194 -22.75 -29.36 16.79
CA THR A 194 -22.46 -27.97 16.40
C THR A 194 -22.27 -27.92 14.90
N THR A 195 -23.04 -27.10 14.19
CA THR A 195 -22.89 -26.89 12.73
C THR A 195 -22.95 -25.40 12.38
N SER A 196 -22.10 -24.97 11.45
CA SER A 196 -22.00 -23.58 11.01
C SER A 196 -22.98 -23.31 9.86
N LEU A 197 -23.92 -22.39 10.06
CA LEU A 197 -24.97 -22.15 9.07
C LEU A 197 -24.45 -21.39 7.83
N SER A 198 -23.35 -20.64 7.94
CA SER A 198 -22.70 -19.97 6.80
C SER A 198 -22.18 -20.97 5.77
N GLN A 199 -21.61 -22.09 6.23
CA GLN A 199 -21.04 -23.13 5.36
C GLN A 199 -22.12 -23.87 4.55
N LEU A 200 -23.39 -23.77 4.95
CA LEU A 200 -24.52 -24.40 4.29
C LEU A 200 -25.19 -23.50 3.22
N GLY A 201 -24.81 -22.22 3.13
CA GLY A 201 -25.37 -21.28 2.16
C GLY A 201 -26.90 -21.11 2.27
N LEU A 202 -27.45 -21.14 3.49
CA LEU A 202 -28.90 -21.08 3.71
C LEU A 202 -29.46 -19.71 3.31
N ALA A 203 -30.57 -19.72 2.56
CA ALA A 203 -31.31 -18.51 2.26
C ALA A 203 -32.10 -18.01 3.48
N VAL A 204 -32.46 -16.72 3.47
CA VAL A 204 -33.42 -16.16 4.44
C VAL A 204 -34.75 -16.89 4.33
N GLY A 205 -35.29 -17.39 5.45
CA GLY A 205 -36.51 -18.19 5.45
C GLY A 205 -36.67 -19.09 6.67
N ALA A 206 -37.75 -19.88 6.69
CA ALA A 206 -38.09 -20.77 7.80
C ALA A 206 -37.60 -22.21 7.55
N TYR A 207 -36.95 -22.80 8.56
CA TYR A 207 -36.35 -24.12 8.53
C TYR A 207 -36.75 -24.94 9.77
N LYS A 208 -36.73 -26.28 9.66
CA LYS A 208 -36.86 -27.22 10.79
C LYS A 208 -35.63 -28.13 10.84
N LEU A 209 -35.17 -28.48 12.04
CA LEU A 209 -34.14 -29.50 12.25
C LEU A 209 -34.79 -30.87 12.47
N ASN A 210 -34.24 -31.91 11.85
CA ASN A 210 -34.68 -33.29 11.94
C ASN A 210 -33.52 -34.17 12.43
N ALA A 211 -33.81 -35.27 13.12
CA ALA A 211 -32.79 -36.24 13.53
C ALA A 211 -33.32 -37.66 13.73
N VAL A 212 -32.46 -38.68 13.56
CA VAL A 212 -32.74 -40.11 13.83
C VAL A 212 -31.49 -40.77 14.42
N ALA A 213 -31.64 -41.55 15.50
CA ALA A 213 -30.55 -42.33 16.10
C ALA A 213 -30.54 -43.78 15.58
N TYR A 214 -29.37 -44.39 15.52
CA TYR A 214 -29.13 -45.76 15.05
C TYR A 214 -28.40 -46.57 16.13
N ASP A 215 -28.72 -47.85 16.28
CA ASP A 215 -27.91 -48.83 17.03
C ASP A 215 -26.80 -49.44 16.15
N LYS A 216 -25.95 -50.32 16.71
CA LYS A 216 -24.87 -51.02 15.97
C LYS A 216 -25.35 -52.19 15.12
N ALA A 217 -26.58 -52.66 15.30
CA ALA A 217 -27.23 -53.61 14.40
C ALA A 217 -27.88 -52.93 13.17
N GLY A 218 -28.04 -51.60 13.19
CA GLY A 218 -28.62 -50.78 12.14
C GLY A 218 -30.09 -50.37 12.36
N SER A 219 -30.69 -50.66 13.51
CA SER A 219 -32.08 -50.27 13.83
C SER A 219 -32.18 -48.80 14.26
N THR A 220 -33.33 -48.17 14.03
CA THR A 220 -33.53 -46.72 14.20
C THR A 220 -34.47 -46.34 15.34
N SER A 221 -34.23 -45.19 15.97
CA SER A 221 -35.22 -44.49 16.80
C SER A 221 -36.39 -43.93 15.99
N GLU A 222 -37.44 -43.46 16.67
CA GLU A 222 -38.38 -42.51 16.07
C GLU A 222 -37.66 -41.22 15.63
N LYS A 223 -38.23 -40.54 14.62
CA LYS A 223 -37.68 -39.32 14.04
C LYS A 223 -38.03 -38.09 14.90
N PHE A 224 -37.01 -37.36 15.34
CA PHE A 224 -37.16 -36.02 15.92
C PHE A 224 -37.42 -34.96 14.84
N THR A 225 -38.24 -33.94 15.13
CA THR A 225 -38.41 -32.75 14.28
C THR A 225 -38.68 -31.53 15.16
N SER A 226 -37.92 -30.45 14.97
CA SER A 226 -38.05 -29.21 15.77
C SER A 226 -39.26 -28.36 15.35
N THR A 227 -39.60 -27.39 16.20
CA THR A 227 -40.33 -26.20 15.76
C THR A 227 -39.55 -25.46 14.66
N ALA A 228 -40.26 -24.70 13.83
CA ALA A 228 -39.62 -23.93 12.77
C ALA A 228 -38.83 -22.73 13.35
N PHE A 229 -37.66 -22.46 12.79
CA PHE A 229 -36.80 -21.33 13.12
C PHE A 229 -36.46 -20.52 11.86
N ASN A 230 -36.21 -19.22 12.01
CA ASN A 230 -35.91 -18.33 10.88
C ASN A 230 -34.41 -18.06 10.73
N ILE A 231 -33.92 -18.11 9.49
CA ILE A 231 -32.66 -17.49 9.05
C ILE A 231 -32.94 -16.03 8.67
N THR A 232 -32.11 -15.09 9.14
CA THR A 232 -32.30 -13.64 8.97
C THR A 232 -31.06 -12.91 8.42
N ASN A 233 -31.28 -11.82 7.68
CA ASN A 233 -30.25 -10.92 7.10
C ASN A 233 -30.37 -9.49 7.67
N SER A 234 -29.26 -8.77 7.79
CA SER A 234 -29.18 -7.33 8.12
C SER A 234 -28.34 -6.61 7.07
N ALA A 235 -28.33 -5.27 7.08
CA ALA A 235 -27.65 -4.47 6.06
C ALA A 235 -26.43 -3.75 6.65
N ALA A 236 -25.35 -3.66 5.86
CA ALA A 236 -24.05 -3.20 6.29
C ALA A 236 -24.07 -1.83 6.99
N GLN A 237 -23.32 -1.70 8.08
CA GLN A 237 -23.30 -0.55 8.98
C GLN A 237 -21.87 -0.05 9.22
N ASN A 238 -21.74 1.20 9.66
CA ASN A 238 -20.46 1.81 10.08
C ASN A 238 -19.33 1.69 9.04
N LEU A 239 -19.61 2.06 7.78
CA LEU A 239 -18.57 2.24 6.77
C LEU A 239 -17.64 3.40 7.18
N SER A 240 -16.39 3.08 7.48
CA SER A 240 -15.35 4.00 7.94
C SER A 240 -14.17 3.98 6.97
N ILE A 241 -13.82 5.15 6.41
CA ILE A 241 -12.74 5.31 5.44
C ILE A 241 -11.79 6.42 5.91
N SER A 242 -10.48 6.16 5.84
CA SER A 242 -9.41 7.06 6.29
C SER A 242 -8.22 7.09 5.31
N GLY A 243 -7.16 7.87 5.60
CA GLY A 243 -5.96 7.96 4.75
C GLY A 243 -6.05 8.87 3.53
N ILE A 244 -7.17 9.59 3.36
CA ILE A 244 -7.35 10.53 2.25
C ILE A 244 -6.48 11.76 2.50
N GLN A 245 -5.47 11.97 1.64
CA GLN A 245 -4.58 13.12 1.68
C GLN A 245 -5.33 14.39 1.24
N THR A 246 -4.86 15.56 1.69
CA THR A 246 -5.47 16.85 1.33
C THR A 246 -5.12 17.29 -0.10
N ASN A 247 -4.00 16.82 -0.65
CA ASN A 247 -3.53 17.13 -1.99
C ASN A 247 -2.92 15.87 -2.62
N TYR A 248 -3.23 15.64 -3.90
CA TYR A 248 -2.63 14.62 -4.76
C TYR A 248 -2.13 15.29 -6.05
N ASP A 249 -1.14 14.75 -6.75
CA ASP A 249 -0.87 15.13 -8.13
C ASP A 249 -1.66 14.25 -9.11
N ALA A 250 -1.80 14.67 -10.37
CA ALA A 250 -2.54 13.92 -11.38
C ALA A 250 -1.89 12.57 -11.76
N THR A 251 -0.65 12.30 -11.33
CA THR A 251 0.01 10.98 -11.49
C THR A 251 -0.10 10.10 -10.24
N SER A 252 -0.67 10.63 -9.16
CA SER A 252 -0.74 9.96 -7.87
C SER A 252 -1.79 8.84 -7.87
N THR A 253 -1.54 7.87 -7.00
CA THR A 253 -2.55 6.88 -6.61
C THR A 253 -3.25 7.39 -5.36
N LEU A 254 -4.57 7.59 -5.43
CA LEU A 254 -5.40 7.74 -4.24
C LEU A 254 -5.48 6.37 -3.58
N THR A 255 -4.73 6.22 -2.49
CA THR A 255 -4.79 5.07 -1.58
C THR A 255 -5.52 5.49 -0.31
N ILE A 256 -6.42 4.65 0.19
CA ILE A 256 -7.01 4.81 1.53
C ILE A 256 -6.26 3.92 2.52
N ASP A 257 -6.18 4.37 3.77
CA ASP A 257 -5.68 3.56 4.89
C ASP A 257 -6.61 2.35 5.12
N PRO A 258 -6.18 1.30 5.86
CA PRO A 258 -7.04 0.18 6.22
C PRO A 258 -8.40 0.66 6.75
N SER A 259 -9.43 0.44 5.93
CA SER A 259 -10.76 1.00 6.09
C SER A 259 -11.74 -0.12 6.42
N PHE A 260 -12.84 0.19 7.10
CA PHE A 260 -13.68 -0.82 7.74
C PHE A 260 -15.14 -0.72 7.32
N VAL A 261 -15.79 -1.88 7.26
CA VAL A 261 -17.24 -2.02 7.18
C VAL A 261 -17.66 -3.04 8.22
N SER A 262 -18.75 -2.79 8.94
CA SER A 262 -19.32 -3.75 9.89
C SER A 262 -20.67 -4.27 9.40
N ASP A 263 -21.07 -5.45 9.87
CA ASP A 263 -22.49 -5.76 9.96
C ASP A 263 -22.82 -6.43 11.29
N SER A 264 -24.01 -6.09 11.77
CA SER A 264 -24.68 -6.62 12.96
C SER A 264 -24.99 -8.11 12.88
N ASN A 265 -25.25 -8.65 11.68
CA ASN A 265 -25.31 -10.08 11.41
C ASN A 265 -23.97 -10.66 10.95
N GLY A 266 -22.92 -9.86 10.79
CA GLY A 266 -21.55 -10.26 10.48
C GLY A 266 -21.16 -10.09 9.01
N TRP A 267 -19.96 -9.52 8.79
CA TRP A 267 -19.54 -8.89 7.54
C TRP A 267 -19.45 -9.78 6.28
N GLN A 268 -19.57 -11.10 6.42
CA GLN A 268 -19.27 -12.03 5.32
C GLN A 268 -20.29 -12.00 4.17
N ASP A 269 -21.41 -11.29 4.35
CA ASP A 269 -22.41 -11.01 3.34
C ASP A 269 -22.21 -9.66 2.62
N VAL A 270 -21.23 -8.84 3.00
CA VAL A 270 -20.88 -7.60 2.28
C VAL A 270 -20.32 -7.97 0.91
N SER A 271 -21.10 -7.67 -0.15
CA SER A 271 -20.75 -8.01 -1.53
C SER A 271 -19.75 -7.03 -2.12
N LYS A 272 -19.90 -5.72 -1.86
CA LYS A 272 -18.99 -4.70 -2.36
C LYS A 272 -19.05 -3.37 -1.60
N VAL A 273 -18.05 -2.52 -1.78
CA VAL A 273 -18.13 -1.07 -1.54
C VAL A 273 -18.04 -0.36 -2.89
N ASP A 274 -19.13 0.32 -3.27
CA ASP A 274 -19.22 1.23 -4.42
C ASP A 274 -18.47 2.52 -4.10
N PHE A 275 -17.56 2.95 -4.99
CA PHE A 275 -16.70 4.12 -4.83
C PHE A 275 -16.86 5.11 -5.99
N TRP A 276 -17.03 6.39 -5.67
CA TRP A 276 -17.04 7.46 -6.67
C TRP A 276 -16.50 8.79 -6.15
N LEU A 277 -15.86 9.56 -7.04
CA LEU A 277 -15.53 10.94 -6.75
C LEU A 277 -16.71 11.85 -7.08
N THR A 278 -16.87 12.91 -6.29
CA THR A 278 -17.75 14.04 -6.61
C THR A 278 -16.89 15.30 -6.67
N ASN A 279 -16.86 15.98 -7.82
CA ASN A 279 -16.10 17.22 -7.97
C ASN A 279 -16.84 18.45 -7.41
N SER A 280 -16.19 19.62 -7.42
CA SER A 280 -16.73 20.90 -6.95
C SER A 280 -18.08 21.34 -7.56
N VAL A 281 -18.46 20.83 -8.73
CA VAL A 281 -19.76 21.09 -9.39
C VAL A 281 -20.77 19.95 -9.23
N GLY A 282 -20.51 18.98 -8.35
CA GLY A 282 -21.42 17.89 -8.02
C GLY A 282 -21.46 16.72 -9.01
N ARG A 283 -20.52 16.64 -9.96
CA ARG A 283 -20.47 15.57 -10.96
C ARG A 283 -19.84 14.30 -10.37
N ARG A 284 -20.57 13.17 -10.44
CA ARG A 284 -20.09 11.82 -10.12
C ARG A 284 -19.09 11.34 -11.18
N VAL A 285 -17.95 10.82 -10.73
CA VAL A 285 -16.96 10.08 -11.52
C VAL A 285 -16.81 8.71 -10.88
N GLU A 286 -17.22 7.67 -11.58
CA GLU A 286 -17.17 6.29 -11.08
C GLU A 286 -15.74 5.81 -10.92
N LEU A 287 -15.48 5.07 -9.84
CA LEU A 287 -14.22 4.37 -9.63
C LEU A 287 -14.49 2.85 -9.56
N ALA A 288 -13.43 2.05 -9.44
CA ALA A 288 -13.59 0.60 -9.28
C ALA A 288 -14.20 0.27 -7.90
N ASP A 289 -15.10 -0.73 -7.84
CA ASP A 289 -15.66 -1.25 -6.59
C ASP A 289 -14.61 -2.06 -5.80
N VAL A 290 -14.69 -2.05 -4.47
CA VAL A 290 -14.02 -3.05 -3.62
C VAL A 290 -14.94 -4.25 -3.48
N THR A 291 -14.51 -5.43 -3.91
CA THR A 291 -15.24 -6.71 -3.75
C THR A 291 -14.51 -7.72 -2.86
N SER A 292 -13.40 -7.32 -2.24
CA SER A 292 -12.55 -8.19 -1.41
C SER A 292 -12.41 -7.61 -0.01
N PHE A 293 -12.69 -8.44 0.98
CA PHE A 293 -12.79 -8.09 2.38
C PHE A 293 -12.02 -9.10 3.23
N ILE A 294 -11.31 -8.61 4.25
CA ILE A 294 -10.55 -9.42 5.19
C ILE A 294 -11.19 -9.23 6.56
N SER A 295 -11.31 -10.29 7.37
CA SER A 295 -11.83 -10.14 8.74
C SER A 295 -10.99 -9.16 9.56
N ASN A 296 -11.65 -8.27 10.30
CA ASN A 296 -11.02 -7.35 11.24
C ASN A 296 -11.12 -7.86 12.69
N ASP A 297 -12.32 -8.24 13.13
CA ASP A 297 -12.61 -8.72 14.49
C ASP A 297 -13.03 -10.20 14.56
N GLY A 298 -12.99 -10.91 13.43
CA GLY A 298 -13.40 -12.31 13.31
C GLY A 298 -14.84 -12.52 12.86
N LEU A 299 -15.79 -11.63 13.21
CA LEU A 299 -17.23 -11.88 13.06
C LEU A 299 -18.03 -10.68 12.53
N THR A 300 -17.87 -9.49 13.11
CA THR A 300 -18.74 -8.33 12.92
C THR A 300 -18.19 -7.23 12.03
N SER A 301 -16.89 -7.19 11.75
CA SER A 301 -16.31 -6.22 10.83
C SER A 301 -15.25 -6.79 9.90
N ALA A 302 -15.23 -6.27 8.68
CA ALA A 302 -14.21 -6.48 7.69
C ALA A 302 -13.38 -5.21 7.50
N ARG A 303 -12.09 -5.42 7.28
CA ARG A 303 -11.18 -4.42 6.73
C ARG A 303 -11.04 -4.62 5.22
N PHE A 304 -10.90 -3.52 4.49
CA PHE A 304 -10.57 -3.51 3.08
C PHE A 304 -9.54 -2.42 2.78
N GLY A 305 -8.74 -2.65 1.74
CA GLY A 305 -7.85 -1.65 1.17
C GLY A 305 -8.40 -1.20 -0.17
N TYR A 306 -8.12 0.05 -0.54
CA TYR A 306 -8.46 0.59 -1.85
C TYR A 306 -7.36 1.50 -2.36
N SER A 307 -7.03 1.34 -3.63
CA SER A 307 -6.14 2.27 -4.34
C SER A 307 -6.60 2.44 -5.78
N THR A 308 -6.56 3.67 -6.28
CA THR A 308 -6.94 4.00 -7.67
C THR A 308 -6.06 5.12 -8.22
N GLY A 309 -5.67 5.01 -9.49
CA GLY A 309 -4.87 6.05 -10.16
C GLY A 309 -5.73 7.26 -10.52
N LEU A 310 -5.19 8.46 -10.33
CA LEU A 310 -5.89 9.73 -10.63
C LEU A 310 -5.61 10.26 -12.06
N LEU A 311 -4.90 9.48 -12.89
CA LEU A 311 -4.44 9.90 -14.21
C LEU A 311 -5.59 10.25 -15.17
N GLY A 312 -5.51 11.43 -15.79
CA GLY A 312 -6.55 11.95 -16.68
C GLY A 312 -7.78 12.54 -15.97
N LEU A 313 -7.76 12.67 -14.65
CA LEU A 313 -8.71 13.51 -13.92
C LEU A 313 -8.25 14.97 -13.97
N ALA A 314 -9.20 15.87 -14.22
CA ALA A 314 -8.96 17.32 -14.22
C ALA A 314 -8.50 17.82 -12.84
N SER A 315 -7.71 18.89 -12.80
CA SER A 315 -7.27 19.50 -11.56
C SER A 315 -8.41 20.20 -10.80
N GLY A 316 -8.28 20.29 -9.48
CA GLY A 316 -9.25 20.94 -8.58
C GLY A 316 -9.80 20.05 -7.46
N ASP A 317 -10.91 20.48 -6.88
CA ASP A 317 -11.45 19.93 -5.62
C ASP A 317 -12.42 18.76 -5.84
N TYR A 318 -12.20 17.69 -5.07
CA TYR A 318 -12.97 16.45 -5.07
C TYR A 318 -13.32 15.99 -3.64
N LYS A 319 -14.38 15.18 -3.55
CA LYS A 319 -14.71 14.36 -2.38
C LYS A 319 -14.81 12.90 -2.80
N LEU A 320 -14.19 11.99 -2.05
CA LEU A 320 -14.42 10.56 -2.17
C LEU A 320 -15.75 10.21 -1.50
N ASN A 321 -16.55 9.38 -2.16
CA ASN A 321 -17.81 8.89 -1.64
C ASN A 321 -17.84 7.37 -1.75
N ALA A 322 -18.48 6.72 -0.78
CA ALA A 322 -18.55 5.28 -0.74
C ALA A 322 -19.84 4.74 -0.11
N VAL A 323 -20.31 3.58 -0.56
CA VAL A 323 -21.44 2.84 0.02
C VAL A 323 -21.13 1.35 0.02
N ALA A 324 -21.22 0.71 1.18
CA ALA A 324 -21.19 -0.75 1.29
C ALA A 324 -22.55 -1.35 0.90
N ILE A 325 -22.51 -2.47 0.19
CA ILE A 325 -23.67 -3.17 -0.36
C ILE A 325 -23.54 -4.66 -0.03
N ASP A 326 -24.57 -5.26 0.57
CA ASP A 326 -24.60 -6.69 0.87
C ASP A 326 -25.01 -7.55 -0.35
N THR A 327 -24.92 -8.88 -0.20
CA THR A 327 -25.34 -9.86 -1.22
C THR A 327 -26.84 -9.91 -1.46
N ALA A 328 -27.65 -9.31 -0.56
CA ALA A 328 -29.08 -9.08 -0.74
C ALA A 328 -29.39 -7.69 -1.39
N ASN A 329 -28.35 -6.94 -1.79
CA ASN A 329 -28.38 -5.60 -2.36
C ASN A 329 -28.96 -4.51 -1.42
N ALA A 330 -28.96 -4.74 -0.10
CA ALA A 330 -29.17 -3.70 0.90
C ALA A 330 -27.91 -2.82 1.05
N ARG A 331 -28.09 -1.56 1.43
CA ARG A 331 -27.04 -0.52 1.38
C ARG A 331 -26.79 0.14 2.73
N SER A 332 -25.52 0.39 3.04
CA SER A 332 -25.10 1.24 4.15
C SER A 332 -25.44 2.70 3.91
N SER A 333 -25.25 3.53 4.96
CA SER A 333 -25.14 4.98 4.78
C SER A 333 -23.94 5.34 3.90
N THR A 334 -24.08 6.40 3.09
CA THR A 334 -23.00 6.94 2.26
C THR A 334 -21.94 7.60 3.13
N PHE A 335 -20.70 7.15 3.02
CA PHE A 335 -19.52 7.90 3.45
C PHE A 335 -19.21 8.99 2.43
N THR A 336 -18.85 10.19 2.91
CA THR A 336 -18.33 11.29 2.08
C THR A 336 -17.16 11.93 2.79
N SER A 337 -16.02 12.04 2.12
CA SER A 337 -14.80 12.62 2.68
C SER A 337 -14.86 14.15 2.84
N SER A 338 -13.91 14.68 3.60
CA SER A 338 -13.42 16.05 3.43
C SER A 338 -12.99 16.32 1.99
N ILE A 339 -12.96 17.60 1.59
CA ILE A 339 -12.45 18.00 0.28
C ILE A 339 -10.94 17.73 0.22
N PHE A 340 -10.49 17.14 -0.87
CA PHE A 340 -9.09 17.07 -1.26
C PHE A 340 -8.89 17.67 -2.65
N ASN A 341 -7.69 18.15 -2.95
CA ASN A 341 -7.35 18.77 -4.22
C ASN A 341 -6.51 17.81 -5.08
N ILE A 342 -6.78 17.78 -6.39
CA ILE A 342 -5.86 17.22 -7.40
C ILE A 342 -5.11 18.39 -8.02
N ALA A 343 -3.81 18.45 -7.73
CA ALA A 343 -2.91 19.49 -8.19
C ALA A 343 -2.75 19.45 -9.71
N ASN A 344 -2.58 20.64 -10.28
CA ASN A 344 -2.42 20.83 -11.71
C ASN A 344 -1.10 20.22 -12.21
N SER A 345 -1.18 19.43 -13.29
CA SER A 345 0.00 19.02 -14.05
C SER A 345 0.22 19.98 -15.21
N LYS A 346 1.47 20.17 -15.62
CA LYS A 346 1.82 21.06 -16.73
C LYS A 346 1.86 20.28 -18.05
N PRO A 347 1.60 20.92 -19.20
CA PRO A 347 1.73 20.24 -20.48
C PRO A 347 3.19 19.85 -20.76
N GLN A 348 3.37 18.75 -21.47
CA GLN A 348 4.65 18.17 -21.83
C GLN A 348 4.62 17.61 -23.28
N ASP A 349 5.78 17.24 -23.80
CA ASP A 349 5.90 16.54 -25.10
C ASP A 349 5.24 17.24 -26.31
N LEU A 350 5.36 18.58 -26.38
CA LEU A 350 4.86 19.39 -27.50
C LEU A 350 5.58 19.04 -28.82
N GLN A 351 4.82 18.59 -29.81
CA GLN A 351 5.31 18.17 -31.13
C GLN A 351 4.70 19.02 -32.26
N VAL A 352 5.54 19.83 -32.92
CA VAL A 352 5.17 20.76 -34.00
C VAL A 352 5.64 20.23 -35.36
N ASN A 353 4.71 19.87 -36.26
CA ASN A 353 4.99 19.14 -37.50
C ASN A 353 4.76 20.00 -38.76
N GLY A 354 5.63 19.87 -39.77
CA GLY A 354 5.37 20.38 -41.14
C GLY A 354 5.93 21.77 -41.52
N VAL A 355 6.82 22.36 -40.72
CA VAL A 355 7.45 23.66 -41.04
C VAL A 355 8.45 23.53 -42.21
N LEU A 356 8.35 24.41 -43.22
CA LEU A 356 9.27 24.48 -44.38
C LEU A 356 10.49 25.36 -44.09
N ASP A 357 11.48 25.35 -45.01
CA ASP A 357 12.75 26.06 -44.81
C ASP A 357 12.79 27.49 -45.42
N SER A 358 11.82 27.89 -46.26
CA SER A 358 11.73 29.26 -46.79
C SER A 358 10.32 29.67 -47.24
N TYR A 359 10.07 30.98 -47.24
CA TYR A 359 8.80 31.63 -47.51
C TYR A 359 9.01 33.00 -48.21
N SER A 360 7.97 33.56 -48.82
CA SER A 360 7.96 34.95 -49.33
C SER A 360 7.31 35.90 -48.33
N VAL A 361 7.60 37.21 -48.39
CA VAL A 361 6.81 38.21 -47.65
C VAL A 361 5.33 38.07 -48.02
N ASP A 362 4.47 38.20 -47.01
CA ASP A 362 3.01 38.04 -47.07
C ASP A 362 2.50 36.61 -47.44
N SER A 363 3.36 35.58 -47.48
CA SER A 363 2.94 34.18 -47.67
C SER A 363 2.47 33.50 -46.36
N ARG A 364 2.23 32.17 -46.33
CA ARG A 364 1.65 31.46 -45.16
C ARG A 364 2.43 30.22 -44.71
N ILE A 365 2.53 30.05 -43.39
CA ILE A 365 2.90 28.77 -42.74
C ILE A 365 1.63 27.94 -42.55
N THR A 366 1.71 26.63 -42.77
CA THR A 366 0.63 25.66 -42.46
C THR A 366 1.28 24.38 -41.91
N LEU A 367 0.82 23.94 -40.73
CA LEU A 367 1.36 22.76 -40.04
C LEU A 367 0.60 21.48 -40.40
N ALA A 368 1.27 20.34 -40.25
CA ALA A 368 0.64 19.02 -40.21
C ALA A 368 0.07 18.73 -38.80
N THR A 369 -0.65 17.61 -38.65
CA THR A 369 -1.24 17.21 -37.35
C THR A 369 -0.18 17.16 -36.25
N SER A 370 -0.42 17.89 -35.18
CA SER A 370 0.50 18.12 -34.06
C SER A 370 -0.11 17.75 -32.73
N TYR A 371 0.73 17.52 -31.72
CA TYR A 371 0.33 16.95 -30.43
C TYR A 371 0.97 17.67 -29.25
N VAL A 372 0.32 17.58 -28.09
CA VAL A 372 0.87 17.91 -26.77
C VAL A 372 0.24 16.97 -25.74
N SER A 373 0.97 16.62 -24.69
CA SER A 373 0.51 15.74 -23.61
C SER A 373 0.30 16.51 -22.31
N ASP A 374 -0.63 16.06 -21.47
CA ASP A 374 -0.83 16.56 -20.10
C ASP A 374 -1.45 15.46 -19.21
N ASN A 375 -0.93 15.29 -18.00
CA ASN A 375 -1.26 14.15 -17.13
C ASN A 375 -2.62 14.29 -16.42
N ASN A 376 -3.08 15.53 -16.21
CA ASN A 376 -4.45 15.85 -15.76
C ASN A 376 -5.49 15.78 -16.93
N GLY A 377 -5.03 15.45 -18.14
CA GLY A 377 -5.86 15.09 -19.28
C GLY A 377 -5.81 16.09 -20.45
N TRP A 378 -6.04 15.60 -21.67
CA TRP A 378 -5.99 16.43 -22.90
C TRP A 378 -6.92 17.65 -22.88
N GLN A 379 -7.93 17.63 -22.02
CA GLN A 379 -8.92 18.67 -21.86
C GLN A 379 -8.40 19.86 -21.07
N ASP A 380 -7.29 19.72 -20.35
CA ASP A 380 -6.71 20.82 -19.57
C ASP A 380 -5.76 21.71 -20.38
N VAL A 381 -5.31 21.23 -21.55
CA VAL A 381 -4.55 22.04 -22.51
C VAL A 381 -5.38 23.26 -22.91
N GLY A 382 -4.93 24.44 -22.49
CA GLY A 382 -5.63 25.71 -22.66
C GLY A 382 -5.28 26.39 -23.98
N LYS A 383 -3.99 26.45 -24.33
CA LYS A 383 -3.53 26.95 -25.63
C LYS A 383 -2.15 26.45 -26.05
N VAL A 384 -1.82 26.58 -27.34
CA VAL A 384 -0.43 26.58 -27.82
C VAL A 384 -0.13 27.95 -28.40
N ASP A 385 0.76 28.66 -27.71
CA ASP A 385 1.36 29.93 -28.11
C ASP A 385 2.39 29.68 -29.22
N PHE A 386 2.36 30.52 -30.25
CA PHE A 386 3.26 30.48 -31.40
C PHE A 386 3.85 31.86 -31.63
N TRP A 387 5.17 31.94 -31.80
CA TRP A 387 5.84 33.19 -32.14
C TRP A 387 7.04 32.96 -33.05
N LEU A 388 7.39 33.97 -33.83
CA LEU A 388 8.64 34.01 -34.59
C LEU A 388 9.73 34.72 -33.79
N THR A 389 10.97 34.26 -33.94
CA THR A 389 12.17 34.96 -33.49
C THR A 389 12.98 35.35 -34.73
N ASP A 390 13.27 36.64 -34.93
CA ASP A 390 14.14 37.08 -36.03
C ASP A 390 15.64 36.86 -35.74
N SER A 391 16.50 37.17 -36.71
CA SER A 391 17.97 37.03 -36.59
C SER A 391 18.62 37.94 -35.52
N SER A 392 17.88 38.87 -34.91
CA SER A 392 18.30 39.69 -33.77
C SER A 392 17.79 39.19 -32.42
N ASN A 393 17.15 38.01 -32.40
CA ASN A 393 16.41 37.43 -31.27
C ASN A 393 15.14 38.19 -30.86
N LYS A 394 14.57 39.03 -31.74
CA LYS A 394 13.31 39.73 -31.45
C LYS A 394 12.11 38.80 -31.65
N ARG A 395 11.26 38.70 -30.62
CA ARG A 395 9.99 37.95 -30.64
C ARG A 395 8.89 38.72 -31.41
N ILE A 396 8.14 37.99 -32.23
CA ILE A 396 7.00 38.45 -33.04
C ILE A 396 5.87 37.46 -32.80
N GLU A 397 4.83 37.87 -32.07
CA GLU A 397 3.70 36.99 -31.75
C GLU A 397 2.91 36.58 -33.00
N LEU A 398 2.41 35.35 -32.99
CA LEU A 398 1.43 34.84 -33.95
C LEU A 398 0.13 34.50 -33.22
N ALA A 399 -0.89 34.03 -33.94
CA ALA A 399 -2.13 33.58 -33.32
C ALA A 399 -1.91 32.29 -32.50
N ASP A 400 -2.50 32.22 -31.32
CA ASP A 400 -2.54 31.01 -30.48
C ASP A 400 -3.46 29.93 -31.09
N VAL A 401 -3.17 28.66 -30.82
CA VAL A 401 -4.12 27.55 -30.97
C VAL A 401 -4.88 27.36 -29.66
N THR A 402 -6.20 27.51 -29.67
CA THR A 402 -7.08 27.33 -28.50
C THR A 402 -8.10 26.19 -28.67
N SER A 403 -8.05 25.48 -29.80
CA SER A 403 -9.00 24.42 -30.16
C SER A 403 -8.28 23.09 -30.33
N PHE A 404 -8.67 22.11 -29.51
CA PHE A 404 -8.03 20.80 -29.39
C PHE A 404 -9.04 19.67 -29.57
N SER A 405 -8.53 18.49 -29.89
CA SER A 405 -9.32 17.24 -29.86
C SER A 405 -8.49 16.10 -29.27
N SER A 406 -9.15 15.05 -28.76
CA SER A 406 -8.44 13.94 -28.10
C SER A 406 -7.58 13.14 -29.10
N ASN A 407 -6.32 12.89 -28.71
CA ASN A 407 -5.49 11.82 -29.23
C ASN A 407 -5.62 10.57 -28.34
N ASN A 408 -5.51 10.76 -27.03
CA ASN A 408 -5.83 9.77 -25.98
C ASN A 408 -6.29 10.52 -24.70
N LEU A 409 -6.33 9.85 -23.54
CA LEU A 409 -6.74 10.47 -22.26
C LEU A 409 -5.86 11.66 -21.86
N THR A 410 -4.54 11.57 -22.07
CA THR A 410 -3.53 12.55 -21.65
C THR A 410 -2.87 13.27 -22.82
N SER A 411 -3.46 13.26 -24.02
CA SER A 411 -2.84 13.90 -25.19
C SER A 411 -3.86 14.58 -26.11
N ALA A 412 -3.61 15.85 -26.40
CA ALA A 412 -4.38 16.72 -27.27
C ALA A 412 -3.74 16.79 -28.67
N LYS A 413 -4.55 16.75 -29.73
CA LYS A 413 -4.13 16.97 -31.12
C LYS A 413 -4.70 18.28 -31.68
N PHE A 414 -3.91 18.95 -32.51
CA PHE A 414 -4.25 20.23 -33.12
C PHE A 414 -3.62 20.41 -34.52
N GLY A 415 -4.02 21.50 -35.19
CA GLY A 415 -3.44 21.97 -36.46
C GLY A 415 -3.40 23.50 -36.50
N TYR A 416 -2.60 24.07 -37.40
CA TYR A 416 -2.31 25.52 -37.39
C TYR A 416 -1.99 26.08 -38.79
N SER A 417 -2.35 27.35 -39.04
CA SER A 417 -1.90 28.10 -40.22
C SER A 417 -1.92 29.61 -39.96
N THR A 418 -0.85 30.32 -40.35
CA THR A 418 -0.72 31.77 -40.17
C THR A 418 -0.09 32.45 -41.40
N ALA A 419 -0.27 33.76 -41.54
CA ALA A 419 0.35 34.57 -42.59
C ALA A 419 1.59 35.32 -42.07
N LEU A 420 2.57 35.50 -42.95
CA LEU A 420 3.85 36.17 -42.72
C LEU A 420 3.81 37.63 -43.20
N THR A 421 2.65 38.27 -43.02
CA THR A 421 2.38 39.59 -43.59
C THR A 421 3.15 40.69 -42.85
N GLY A 422 3.85 41.54 -43.59
CA GLY A 422 4.65 42.63 -43.01
C GLY A 422 5.92 42.20 -42.27
N LEU A 423 6.39 40.97 -42.47
CA LEU A 423 7.75 40.59 -42.07
C LEU A 423 8.78 41.22 -43.02
N ALA A 424 9.94 41.61 -42.47
CA ALA A 424 11.06 42.05 -43.29
C ALA A 424 11.74 40.85 -43.99
N ALA A 425 12.54 41.14 -45.01
CA ALA A 425 13.42 40.13 -45.59
C ALA A 425 14.47 39.68 -44.56
N GLY A 426 14.61 38.37 -44.32
CA GLY A 426 15.54 37.85 -43.31
C GLY A 426 15.27 36.40 -42.89
N ARG A 427 16.05 35.95 -41.89
CA ARG A 427 15.93 34.64 -41.26
C ARG A 427 15.10 34.72 -39.98
N TYR A 428 14.20 33.77 -39.81
CA TYR A 428 13.28 33.64 -38.69
C TYR A 428 13.30 32.23 -38.10
N SER A 429 12.85 32.08 -36.84
CA SER A 429 12.57 30.80 -36.19
C SER A 429 11.16 30.76 -35.66
N LEU A 430 10.36 29.76 -36.06
CA LEU A 430 9.08 29.46 -35.43
C LEU A 430 9.32 28.76 -34.09
N ASN A 431 8.73 29.29 -33.03
CA ASN A 431 8.74 28.74 -31.70
C ASN A 431 7.32 28.40 -31.28
N ALA A 432 7.19 27.50 -30.29
CA ALA A 432 5.91 27.25 -29.64
C ALA A 432 6.05 26.85 -28.17
N LEU A 433 5.04 27.20 -27.37
CA LEU A 433 4.84 26.73 -25.99
C LEU A 433 3.39 26.34 -25.80
N ALA A 434 3.13 25.18 -25.21
CA ALA A 434 1.80 24.83 -24.76
C ALA A 434 1.58 25.35 -23.33
N PHE A 435 0.36 25.78 -23.06
CA PHE A 435 -0.14 26.23 -21.77
C PHE A 435 -1.34 25.37 -21.40
N ASP A 436 -1.43 24.94 -20.15
CA ASP A 436 -2.70 24.46 -19.59
C ASP A 436 -3.68 25.62 -19.34
N LYS A 437 -4.88 25.33 -18.86
CA LYS A 437 -5.91 26.32 -18.53
C LYS A 437 -5.60 27.18 -17.31
N THR A 438 -4.66 26.77 -16.47
CA THR A 438 -4.17 27.55 -15.33
C THR A 438 -3.01 28.49 -15.72
N GLY A 439 -2.36 28.21 -16.86
CA GLY A 439 -1.30 29.02 -17.45
C GLY A 439 0.12 28.46 -17.29
N VAL A 440 0.30 27.21 -16.83
CA VAL A 440 1.66 26.61 -16.72
C VAL A 440 2.13 26.08 -18.07
N THR A 441 3.41 26.27 -18.37
CA THR A 441 3.99 26.04 -19.72
C THR A 441 4.74 24.73 -19.89
N SER A 442 4.69 24.19 -21.11
CA SER A 442 5.54 23.10 -21.58
C SER A 442 7.01 23.48 -21.79
N ASN A 443 7.81 22.51 -22.27
CA ASN A 443 9.07 22.81 -22.93
C ASN A 443 8.81 23.54 -24.27
N GLN A 444 9.75 24.39 -24.69
CA GLN A 444 9.66 25.16 -25.94
C GLN A 444 10.08 24.33 -27.17
N PHE A 445 9.31 24.45 -28.26
CA PHE A 445 9.71 24.01 -29.61
C PHE A 445 10.41 25.14 -30.38
N THR A 446 11.32 24.84 -31.32
CA THR A 446 11.96 25.85 -32.20
C THR A 446 12.43 25.25 -33.54
N LYS A 447 12.14 25.90 -34.69
CA LYS A 447 12.70 25.58 -36.03
C LYS A 447 12.82 26.83 -36.95
N SER A 448 13.90 26.96 -37.73
CA SER A 448 14.23 28.14 -38.56
C SER A 448 13.87 28.08 -40.07
N PHE A 449 13.68 29.25 -40.71
CA PHE A 449 13.34 29.49 -42.14
C PHE A 449 13.68 30.94 -42.63
N ASP A 450 13.54 31.27 -43.94
CA ASP A 450 13.92 32.59 -44.56
C ASP A 450 12.76 33.35 -45.35
N VAL A 451 12.85 34.70 -45.57
CA VAL A 451 11.81 35.68 -46.10
C VAL A 451 12.37 36.88 -46.99
N THR A 452 11.62 37.61 -47.89
CA THR A 452 12.12 38.60 -48.96
C THR A 452 11.22 39.83 -49.49
N ASN A 453 11.71 41.09 -49.79
CA ASN A 453 10.91 42.36 -50.20
C ASN A 453 11.48 43.44 -51.25
N VAL A 454 10.74 44.55 -51.63
CA VAL A 454 10.99 45.73 -52.58
C VAL A 454 10.44 47.13 -52.08
N ALA A 455 10.81 48.32 -52.63
CA ALA A 455 10.66 49.71 -52.01
C ALA A 455 10.06 50.95 -52.81
N PRO A 456 9.55 52.04 -52.13
CA PRO A 456 8.80 53.22 -52.65
C PRO A 456 9.63 54.43 -53.14
N LYS A 457 8.96 55.43 -53.78
CA LYS A 457 9.64 56.43 -54.65
C LYS A 457 9.43 57.94 -54.44
N THR A 458 8.25 58.47 -54.06
CA THR A 458 8.01 59.95 -54.04
C THR A 458 6.91 60.38 -53.05
N LEU A 459 7.05 61.56 -52.40
CA LEU A 459 6.11 62.19 -51.44
C LEU A 459 5.90 63.70 -51.73
N THR A 460 4.71 64.27 -51.47
CA THR A 460 4.37 65.71 -51.62
C THR A 460 3.47 66.24 -50.48
N LEU A 461 3.64 67.49 -50.02
CA LEU A 461 2.88 68.14 -48.92
C LEU A 461 2.22 69.50 -49.27
N ASN A 462 0.97 69.71 -48.84
CA ASN A 462 0.19 70.96 -49.06
C ASN A 462 -0.31 71.59 -47.74
N LEU A 463 -0.03 72.88 -47.47
CA LEU A 463 -0.49 73.61 -46.27
C LEU A 463 -1.90 74.22 -46.45
N ALA A 464 -2.67 74.31 -45.35
CA ALA A 464 -3.98 74.98 -45.35
C ALA A 464 -3.89 76.51 -45.14
N ASN A 465 -2.92 77.01 -44.36
CA ASN A 465 -2.70 78.45 -44.15
C ASN A 465 -1.78 79.01 -45.25
N THR A 466 -2.22 80.06 -45.94
CA THR A 466 -1.51 80.68 -47.08
C THR A 466 -0.60 81.86 -46.70
N SER A 467 -0.51 82.22 -45.41
CA SER A 467 0.46 83.21 -44.92
C SER A 467 1.90 82.70 -45.06
N THR A 468 2.83 83.60 -45.39
CA THR A 468 4.24 83.26 -45.61
C THR A 468 4.99 82.84 -44.34
N THR A 469 4.50 83.22 -43.15
CA THR A 469 5.03 82.83 -41.83
C THR A 469 3.94 82.84 -40.76
N PRO A 470 3.36 81.68 -40.38
CA PRO A 470 2.40 81.56 -39.28
C PRO A 470 3.06 81.58 -37.88
N SER A 471 2.28 81.90 -36.83
CA SER A 471 2.69 81.85 -35.42
C SER A 471 1.59 81.20 -34.58
N TYR A 472 1.98 80.48 -33.54
CA TYR A 472 1.11 79.65 -32.69
C TYR A 472 1.50 79.80 -31.21
N ASP A 473 0.56 79.56 -30.29
CA ASP A 473 0.89 79.35 -28.86
C ASP A 473 1.32 77.88 -28.64
N ALA A 474 1.97 77.58 -27.52
CA ALA A 474 2.29 76.18 -27.17
C ALA A 474 1.05 75.28 -27.04
N ASN A 475 -0.15 75.84 -26.89
CA ASN A 475 -1.41 75.09 -26.82
C ASN A 475 -2.27 75.18 -28.10
N SER A 476 -1.66 75.37 -29.28
CA SER A 476 -2.36 75.54 -30.58
C SER A 476 -2.23 74.34 -31.55
N THR A 477 -2.94 74.36 -32.69
CA THR A 477 -2.99 73.26 -33.67
C THR A 477 -2.67 73.67 -35.12
N ILE A 478 -1.98 72.82 -35.89
CA ILE A 478 -1.55 72.98 -37.30
C ILE A 478 -2.36 72.05 -38.23
N THR A 479 -2.60 72.42 -39.50
CA THR A 479 -3.38 71.62 -40.50
C THR A 479 -2.83 71.66 -41.94
N LEU A 480 -2.96 70.54 -42.67
CA LEU A 480 -2.61 70.36 -44.09
C LEU A 480 -3.83 70.08 -44.98
N ALA A 481 -3.64 70.23 -46.30
CA ALA A 481 -4.55 69.77 -47.35
C ALA A 481 -4.02 68.48 -48.03
N SER A 482 -4.86 67.81 -48.82
CA SER A 482 -4.58 66.49 -49.39
C SER A 482 -3.21 66.36 -50.09
N SER A 483 -2.51 65.29 -49.75
CA SER A 483 -1.10 65.00 -50.01
C SER A 483 -0.90 63.54 -50.47
N PHE A 484 0.25 63.16 -51.07
CA PHE A 484 0.37 61.93 -51.89
C PHE A 484 1.72 61.18 -51.78
N VAL A 485 1.72 59.85 -52.01
CA VAL A 485 2.89 58.93 -52.02
C VAL A 485 2.81 57.88 -53.16
N THR A 486 3.94 57.43 -53.74
CA THR A 486 3.98 56.42 -54.85
C THR A 486 4.95 55.25 -54.62
N ASP A 487 4.53 54.00 -54.94
CA ASP A 487 5.28 52.73 -54.85
C ASP A 487 5.02 51.76 -56.03
N ASN A 488 5.97 50.88 -56.37
CA ASN A 488 5.93 49.99 -57.54
C ASN A 488 5.35 48.58 -57.28
N ASN A 489 5.47 48.04 -56.06
CA ASN A 489 4.88 46.73 -55.70
C ASN A 489 3.39 46.84 -55.30
N GLY A 490 2.92 48.05 -54.98
CA GLY A 490 1.51 48.41 -54.85
C GLY A 490 1.29 49.50 -53.81
N TRP A 491 0.25 50.34 -53.97
CA TRP A 491 -0.05 51.39 -52.96
C TRP A 491 -0.34 50.82 -51.57
N GLN A 492 -0.79 49.56 -51.49
CA GLN A 492 -1.03 48.85 -50.24
C GLN A 492 0.26 48.54 -49.45
N ASP A 493 1.46 48.70 -50.03
CA ASP A 493 2.71 48.54 -49.29
C ASP A 493 3.13 49.80 -48.52
N ILE A 494 2.53 50.97 -48.79
CA ILE A 494 2.78 52.18 -48.01
C ILE A 494 2.28 51.99 -46.56
N LYS A 495 3.16 52.23 -45.60
CA LYS A 495 2.94 52.04 -44.16
C LYS A 495 2.57 53.33 -43.44
N ASN A 496 3.38 54.37 -43.62
CA ASN A 496 3.19 55.65 -42.93
C ASN A 496 3.90 56.80 -43.65
N VAL A 497 3.46 58.02 -43.36
CA VAL A 497 4.19 59.26 -43.58
C VAL A 497 4.56 59.83 -42.21
N ASP A 498 5.84 59.78 -41.90
CA ASP A 498 6.48 60.37 -40.72
C ASP A 498 6.37 61.90 -40.78
N PHE A 499 5.97 62.54 -39.67
CA PHE A 499 5.94 64.00 -39.54
C PHE A 499 6.70 64.49 -38.32
N TRP A 500 7.54 65.52 -38.50
CA TRP A 500 8.28 66.12 -37.39
C TRP A 500 8.52 67.62 -37.54
N LEU A 501 8.60 68.32 -36.40
CA LEU A 501 9.07 69.69 -36.31
C LEU A 501 10.60 69.74 -36.18
N THR A 502 11.21 70.81 -36.64
CA THR A 502 12.63 71.12 -36.44
C THR A 502 12.75 72.55 -35.95
N ASN A 503 13.27 72.76 -34.74
CA ASN A 503 13.43 74.12 -34.19
C ASN A 503 14.57 74.89 -34.90
N SER A 504 14.74 76.18 -34.57
CA SER A 504 15.80 77.04 -35.12
C SER A 504 17.24 76.58 -34.84
N LYS A 505 17.46 75.63 -33.92
CA LYS A 505 18.76 74.98 -33.63
C LYS A 505 18.94 73.64 -34.35
N GLY A 506 17.97 73.22 -35.16
CA GLY A 506 18.00 71.91 -35.85
C GLY A 506 17.47 70.74 -35.01
N THR A 507 16.96 70.96 -33.79
CA THR A 507 16.41 69.89 -32.94
C THR A 507 15.10 69.37 -33.53
N ARG A 508 15.05 68.07 -33.82
CA ARG A 508 13.84 67.34 -34.25
C ARG A 508 12.91 67.09 -33.06
N ILE A 509 11.62 67.32 -33.26
CA ILE A 509 10.53 67.03 -32.32
C ILE A 509 9.47 66.26 -33.12
N GLU A 510 9.20 65.02 -32.76
CA GLU A 510 8.26 64.18 -33.48
C GLU A 510 6.82 64.67 -33.33
N LEU A 511 6.02 64.45 -34.36
CA LEU A 511 4.56 64.62 -34.33
C LEU A 511 3.90 63.26 -34.64
N ALA A 512 2.57 63.24 -34.68
CA ALA A 512 1.83 62.06 -35.11
C ALA A 512 2.08 61.78 -36.61
N ASP A 513 2.26 60.51 -36.96
CA ASP A 513 2.36 60.03 -38.34
C ASP A 513 1.00 59.91 -39.02
N VAL A 514 1.00 59.90 -40.35
CA VAL A 514 -0.16 59.50 -41.15
C VAL A 514 -0.02 58.05 -41.59
N THR A 515 -0.87 57.17 -41.06
CA THR A 515 -0.88 55.71 -41.34
C THR A 515 -2.06 55.27 -42.21
N SER A 516 -3.00 56.18 -42.50
CA SER A 516 -4.23 55.89 -43.23
C SER A 516 -4.19 56.51 -44.63
N PHE A 517 -4.38 55.66 -45.64
CA PHE A 517 -4.27 56.02 -47.05
C PHE A 517 -5.51 55.62 -47.85
N THR A 518 -5.85 56.44 -48.82
CA THR A 518 -6.83 56.10 -49.86
C THR A 518 -6.12 55.89 -51.20
N SER A 519 -6.63 54.96 -52.02
CA SER A 519 -6.04 54.71 -53.35
C SER A 519 -6.27 55.91 -54.27
N ASN A 520 -5.19 56.40 -54.87
CA ASN A 520 -5.21 57.33 -56.00
C ASN A 520 -4.92 56.59 -57.31
N SER A 521 -4.15 55.51 -57.27
CA SER A 521 -3.95 54.56 -58.37
C SER A 521 -3.47 53.20 -57.79
N ALA A 522 -3.23 52.20 -58.64
CA ALA A 522 -2.62 50.93 -58.23
C ALA A 522 -1.24 51.09 -57.54
N THR A 523 -0.55 52.20 -57.81
CA THR A 523 0.82 52.51 -57.34
C THR A 523 0.89 53.80 -56.52
N THR A 524 -0.23 54.47 -56.20
CA THR A 524 -0.22 55.79 -55.53
C THR A 524 -1.29 55.90 -54.44
N ALA A 525 -0.89 56.41 -53.29
CA ALA A 525 -1.68 56.65 -52.09
C ALA A 525 -1.94 58.15 -51.84
N LYS A 526 -3.07 58.49 -51.21
CA LYS A 526 -3.52 59.86 -50.85
C LYS A 526 -3.86 59.96 -49.35
N PHE A 527 -3.54 61.09 -48.70
CA PHE A 527 -3.78 61.35 -47.27
C PHE A 527 -3.98 62.85 -46.89
N ASP A 528 -4.43 63.14 -45.66
CA ASP A 528 -4.64 64.48 -45.04
C ASP A 528 -3.99 64.53 -43.62
N TYR A 529 -3.79 65.71 -42.98
CA TYR A 529 -3.05 65.83 -41.69
C TYR A 529 -3.36 67.03 -40.77
N ALA A 530 -3.20 66.87 -39.45
CA ALA A 530 -3.25 67.91 -38.41
C ALA A 530 -2.39 67.57 -37.17
N ALA A 531 -1.91 68.56 -36.39
CA ALA A 531 -1.08 68.35 -35.19
C ALA A 531 -1.30 69.39 -34.07
N ASP A 532 -1.53 68.95 -32.83
CA ASP A 532 -1.67 69.78 -31.61
C ASP A 532 -0.31 69.91 -30.87
N LEU A 533 -0.06 71.09 -30.28
CA LEU A 533 1.19 71.43 -29.63
C LEU A 533 1.13 71.31 -28.08
N SER A 534 -0.07 71.25 -27.47
CA SER A 534 -0.27 71.42 -26.01
C SER A 534 0.49 70.45 -25.11
N GLN A 535 0.81 69.25 -25.61
CA GLN A 535 1.51 68.20 -24.86
C GLN A 535 3.02 68.18 -25.06
N LEU A 536 3.57 69.05 -25.91
CA LEU A 536 4.94 68.96 -26.40
C LEU A 536 5.98 69.77 -25.59
N GLY A 537 5.56 70.48 -24.54
CA GLY A 537 6.47 71.21 -23.64
C GLY A 537 7.35 72.26 -24.35
N LEU A 538 6.83 72.90 -25.40
CA LEU A 538 7.65 73.67 -26.33
C LEU A 538 8.15 74.99 -25.72
N ALA A 539 9.47 75.15 -25.72
CA ALA A 539 10.12 76.43 -25.47
C ALA A 539 9.80 77.46 -26.58
N ALA A 540 10.02 78.75 -26.29
CA ALA A 540 9.75 79.81 -27.25
C ALA A 540 10.72 79.81 -28.45
N GLY A 541 10.22 79.91 -29.70
CA GLY A 541 11.08 79.96 -30.89
C GLY A 541 10.42 79.64 -32.24
N ASN A 542 11.23 79.56 -33.31
CA ASN A 542 10.84 79.21 -34.68
C ASN A 542 11.02 77.71 -34.99
N TYR A 543 10.15 77.15 -35.84
CA TYR A 543 10.04 75.72 -36.16
C TYR A 543 9.77 75.44 -37.65
N SER A 544 10.09 74.23 -38.12
CA SER A 544 9.84 73.70 -39.47
C SER A 544 9.21 72.31 -39.43
N LEU A 545 7.98 72.14 -39.92
CA LEU A 545 7.31 70.87 -40.18
C LEU A 545 7.95 70.15 -41.38
N ASN A 546 8.17 68.85 -41.30
CA ASN A 546 8.80 68.03 -42.34
C ASN A 546 8.14 66.64 -42.43
N ALA A 547 8.33 65.93 -43.55
CA ALA A 547 7.85 64.56 -43.69
C ALA A 547 8.67 63.66 -44.64
N ILE A 548 8.60 62.34 -44.42
CA ILE A 548 9.10 61.23 -45.27
C ILE A 548 8.08 60.08 -45.26
N ALA A 549 7.90 59.36 -46.37
CA ALA A 549 7.04 58.18 -46.45
C ALA A 549 7.85 56.87 -46.38
N TYR A 550 7.23 55.84 -45.81
CA TYR A 550 7.79 54.51 -45.59
C TYR A 550 6.88 53.43 -46.18
N ASP A 551 7.45 52.37 -46.74
CA ASP A 551 6.73 51.10 -46.96
C ASP A 551 6.66 50.25 -45.67
N LYS A 552 6.00 49.08 -45.74
CA LYS A 552 5.87 48.15 -44.61
C LYS A 552 7.19 47.51 -44.19
N SER A 553 8.18 47.44 -45.08
CA SER A 553 9.54 46.98 -44.76
C SER A 553 10.45 48.05 -44.16
N GLY A 554 10.07 49.33 -44.26
CA GLY A 554 10.80 50.49 -43.77
C GLY A 554 11.67 51.22 -44.80
N ALA A 555 11.55 50.93 -46.10
CA ALA A 555 12.29 51.70 -47.11
C ALA A 555 11.60 53.04 -47.45
N LEU A 556 12.40 54.03 -47.88
CA LEU A 556 12.12 55.47 -47.72
C LEU A 556 11.82 56.19 -49.04
N SER A 557 10.89 57.15 -48.99
CA SER A 557 10.72 58.18 -50.03
C SER A 557 11.68 59.37 -49.87
N SER A 558 11.62 60.32 -50.81
CA SER A 558 12.16 61.67 -50.65
C SER A 558 11.42 62.49 -49.57
N ARG A 559 12.07 63.55 -49.04
CA ARG A 559 11.60 64.41 -47.93
C ARG A 559 10.91 65.71 -48.39
N ALA A 560 9.95 66.22 -47.63
CA ALA A 560 9.28 67.53 -47.81
C ALA A 560 9.27 68.40 -46.53
N ALA A 561 9.10 69.74 -46.59
CA ALA A 561 9.17 70.67 -45.43
C ALA A 561 8.44 72.07 -45.56
N LYS A 562 8.08 72.75 -44.43
CA LYS A 562 7.38 74.07 -44.24
C LYS A 562 7.60 74.71 -42.81
N SER A 563 7.35 76.02 -42.51
CA SER A 563 7.82 76.70 -41.22
C SER A 563 6.85 77.67 -40.42
N PHE A 564 7.04 77.89 -39.07
CA PHE A 564 6.23 78.70 -38.08
C PHE A 564 6.90 79.03 -36.66
N ALA A 565 6.20 79.47 -35.54
CA ALA A 565 6.75 79.83 -34.15
C ALA A 565 5.87 79.61 -32.81
N VAL A 566 6.39 79.60 -31.51
CA VAL A 566 5.81 79.09 -30.15
C VAL A 566 6.28 79.74 -28.71
N SER A 567 5.80 79.35 -27.43
CA SER A 567 6.15 79.82 -25.97
C SER A 567 5.63 79.07 -24.60
N ASN A 568 6.22 79.16 -23.32
CA ASN A 568 5.75 78.57 -21.93
C ASN A 568 6.20 79.20 -20.48
N THR A 569 5.95 78.63 -19.23
CA THR A 569 6.20 79.08 -17.74
C THR A 569 6.45 77.93 -16.63
N ALA A 570 6.43 78.11 -15.25
CA ALA A 570 6.92 77.18 -14.14
C ALA A 570 6.25 77.22 -12.68
N PRO A 571 6.48 76.23 -11.73
CA PRO A 571 5.76 76.01 -10.44
C PRO A 571 6.08 76.89 -9.21
N ALA A 572 5.20 76.83 -8.19
CA ALA A 572 5.21 77.72 -7.03
C ALA A 572 5.44 77.08 -5.62
N THR A 573 4.68 76.06 -5.17
CA THR A 573 4.78 75.56 -3.77
C THR A 573 4.55 74.04 -3.58
N LEU A 574 5.09 73.45 -2.50
CA LEU A 574 4.90 72.07 -2.01
C LEU A 574 4.58 72.03 -0.49
N THR A 575 3.66 71.15 -0.07
CA THR A 575 3.28 70.90 1.35
C THR A 575 3.11 69.39 1.65
N VAL A 576 3.56 68.92 2.83
CA VAL A 576 3.52 67.50 3.29
C VAL A 576 2.97 67.37 4.73
N ASN A 577 2.09 66.39 4.99
CA ASN A 577 1.31 66.25 6.25
C ASN A 577 1.47 64.88 6.97
N GLY A 578 1.15 64.77 8.27
CA GLY A 578 0.86 63.47 8.94
C GLY A 578 2.00 62.65 9.57
N VAL A 579 3.26 63.10 9.48
CA VAL A 579 4.43 62.34 10.00
C VAL A 579 4.47 62.31 11.55
N LYS A 580 4.74 61.14 12.16
CA LYS A 580 4.88 60.97 13.63
C LYS A 580 6.32 61.19 14.12
N ASP A 581 6.49 61.35 15.44
CA ASP A 581 7.78 61.64 16.07
C ASP A 581 8.55 60.37 16.51
N SER A 582 7.88 59.22 16.65
CA SER A 582 8.51 57.93 16.97
C SER A 582 7.78 56.73 16.37
N TYR A 583 8.55 55.66 16.12
CA TYR A 583 8.14 54.43 15.47
C TYR A 583 8.82 53.23 16.17
N ALA A 584 8.21 52.05 16.12
CA ALA A 584 8.85 50.81 16.59
C ALA A 584 9.81 50.28 15.52
N LEU A 585 10.83 49.50 15.93
CA LEU A 585 11.70 48.79 14.98
C LEU A 585 10.84 47.93 14.04
N ASN A 586 11.17 47.91 12.74
CA ASN A 586 10.45 47.17 11.70
C ASN A 586 8.96 47.56 11.47
N SER A 587 8.54 48.78 11.84
CA SER A 587 7.19 49.30 11.57
C SER A 587 7.06 50.05 10.23
N THR A 588 5.89 50.67 9.96
CA THR A 588 5.57 51.37 8.70
C THR A 588 5.31 52.86 8.93
N LEU A 589 5.83 53.71 8.03
CA LEU A 589 5.59 55.15 7.96
C LEU A 589 4.49 55.45 6.93
N THR A 590 3.52 56.27 7.30
CA THR A 590 2.42 56.73 6.44
C THR A 590 2.26 58.25 6.60
N ILE A 591 1.94 58.96 5.51
CA ILE A 591 1.66 60.40 5.52
C ILE A 591 0.23 60.71 5.04
N ASP A 592 -0.26 61.88 5.43
CA ASP A 592 -1.61 62.37 5.07
C ASP A 592 -1.61 63.07 3.69
N PRO A 593 -2.78 63.30 3.07
CA PRO A 593 -2.88 63.97 1.76
C PRO A 593 -2.16 65.33 1.70
N SER A 594 -1.45 65.54 0.60
CA SER A 594 -0.38 66.54 0.42
C SER A 594 -0.46 67.19 -0.99
N PHE A 595 0.17 68.36 -1.23
CA PHE A 595 -0.17 69.25 -2.36
C PHE A 595 1.02 69.98 -3.04
N VAL A 596 0.88 70.33 -4.33
CA VAL A 596 1.79 71.13 -5.18
C VAL A 596 1.00 72.17 -5.99
N THR A 597 1.57 73.35 -6.34
CA THR A 597 0.88 74.38 -7.18
C THR A 597 1.72 74.94 -8.35
N ASP A 598 1.06 75.25 -9.49
CA ASP A 598 1.67 75.78 -10.73
C ASP A 598 0.71 76.69 -11.55
N ASN A 599 1.22 77.78 -12.14
CA ASN A 599 0.45 78.91 -12.69
C ASN A 599 0.01 78.75 -14.16
N ASN A 600 0.71 77.97 -14.98
CA ASN A 600 0.29 77.66 -16.37
C ASN A 600 -0.64 76.44 -16.45
N GLY A 601 -0.80 75.71 -15.34
CA GLY A 601 -1.82 74.67 -15.15
C GLY A 601 -1.28 73.49 -14.33
N TRP A 602 -2.12 72.87 -13.52
CA TRP A 602 -1.71 71.70 -12.71
C TRP A 602 -1.13 70.54 -13.55
N GLN A 603 -1.48 70.47 -14.84
CA GLN A 603 -0.98 69.48 -15.78
C GLN A 603 0.54 69.58 -16.00
N ASP A 604 1.17 70.75 -15.78
CA ASP A 604 2.61 70.92 -15.96
C ASP A 604 3.44 70.38 -14.77
N VAL A 605 2.81 69.99 -13.65
CA VAL A 605 3.50 69.36 -12.51
C VAL A 605 4.01 67.96 -12.89
N GLY A 606 5.29 67.69 -12.63
CA GLY A 606 6.02 66.49 -13.03
C GLY A 606 6.21 65.43 -11.93
N LYS A 607 6.78 65.79 -10.75
CA LYS A 607 7.05 64.83 -9.65
C LYS A 607 7.26 65.47 -8.27
N VAL A 608 7.26 64.65 -7.21
CA VAL A 608 7.77 64.93 -5.85
C VAL A 608 8.78 63.85 -5.41
N ASP A 609 9.98 64.25 -4.99
CA ASP A 609 11.07 63.40 -4.45
C ASP A 609 10.95 63.26 -2.92
N PHE A 610 11.31 62.09 -2.33
CA PHE A 610 11.27 61.79 -0.88
C PHE A 610 12.50 61.01 -0.39
N TRP A 611 13.10 61.41 0.75
CA TRP A 611 14.21 60.67 1.36
C TRP A 611 14.31 60.80 2.89
N LEU A 612 14.87 59.77 3.55
CA LEU A 612 15.31 59.83 4.95
C LEU A 612 16.77 60.29 5.06
N THR A 613 17.16 60.77 6.24
CA THR A 613 18.51 61.16 6.62
C THR A 613 18.78 60.64 8.03
N ASP A 614 19.84 59.88 8.22
CA ASP A 614 20.20 59.32 9.54
C ASP A 614 21.03 60.29 10.40
N ALA A 615 21.34 59.88 11.64
CA ALA A 615 22.18 60.65 12.57
C ALA A 615 23.62 60.93 12.08
N LEU A 616 24.06 60.33 10.97
CA LEU A 616 25.34 60.58 10.30
C LEU A 616 25.18 61.44 9.03
N ASN A 617 24.00 62.04 8.82
CA ASN A 617 23.62 62.81 7.64
C ASN A 617 23.65 62.02 6.32
N ARG A 618 23.49 60.69 6.36
CA ARG A 618 23.45 59.85 5.15
C ARG A 618 22.03 59.83 4.58
N ARG A 619 21.87 60.19 3.30
CA ARG A 619 20.61 60.10 2.55
C ARG A 619 20.26 58.63 2.30
N ILE A 620 19.06 58.24 2.71
CA ILE A 620 18.43 56.94 2.45
C ILE A 620 17.24 57.24 1.55
N GLU A 621 17.34 56.89 0.26
CA GLU A 621 16.28 57.17 -0.71
C GLU A 621 14.99 56.42 -0.37
N LEU A 622 13.87 57.10 -0.61
CA LEU A 622 12.55 56.47 -0.63
C LEU A 622 11.94 56.63 -2.03
N ALA A 623 10.70 56.17 -2.23
CA ALA A 623 10.05 56.27 -3.54
C ALA A 623 9.54 57.69 -3.85
N ASP A 624 9.65 58.11 -5.11
CA ASP A 624 9.06 59.35 -5.65
C ASP A 624 7.53 59.24 -5.84
N VAL A 625 6.86 60.38 -5.90
CA VAL A 625 5.46 60.53 -6.31
C VAL A 625 5.39 61.20 -7.69
N THR A 626 4.83 60.52 -8.68
CA THR A 626 4.68 61.00 -10.07
C THR A 626 3.23 61.04 -10.55
N SER A 627 2.28 60.68 -9.69
CA SER A 627 0.84 60.65 -9.98
C SER A 627 0.12 61.71 -9.15
N PHE A 628 -0.68 62.53 -9.83
CA PHE A 628 -1.36 63.67 -9.23
C PHE A 628 -2.83 63.69 -9.64
N THR A 629 -3.66 64.19 -8.74
CA THR A 629 -5.05 64.53 -9.02
C THR A 629 -5.23 66.05 -8.96
N SER A 630 -6.10 66.60 -9.81
CA SER A 630 -6.47 68.01 -9.76
C SER A 630 -7.17 68.32 -8.44
N ASP A 631 -6.65 69.29 -7.70
CA ASP A 631 -7.34 69.93 -6.57
C ASP A 631 -7.99 71.24 -7.05
N THR A 632 -7.26 72.01 -7.88
CA THR A 632 -7.78 73.16 -8.64
C THR A 632 -7.11 73.22 -10.02
N ALA A 633 -7.49 74.18 -10.87
CA ALA A 633 -6.84 74.40 -12.17
C ALA A 633 -5.32 74.64 -12.08
N ILE A 634 -4.81 75.04 -10.90
CA ILE A 634 -3.40 75.37 -10.63
C ILE A 634 -2.82 74.55 -9.46
N ALA A 635 -3.50 73.49 -9.00
CA ALA A 635 -3.06 72.71 -7.83
C ALA A 635 -3.24 71.20 -8.01
N ALA A 636 -2.22 70.45 -7.59
CA ALA A 636 -2.06 69.01 -7.73
C ALA A 636 -1.96 68.33 -6.35
N LYS A 637 -2.61 67.19 -6.16
CA LYS A 637 -2.78 66.48 -4.87
C LYS A 637 -2.28 65.03 -4.90
N PHE A 638 -1.65 64.58 -3.81
CA PHE A 638 -1.04 63.24 -3.65
C PHE A 638 -1.08 62.68 -2.19
N GLY A 639 -0.60 61.45 -1.99
CA GLY A 639 -0.42 60.76 -0.68
C GLY A 639 0.60 59.62 -0.75
N TYR A 640 1.09 59.09 0.40
CA TYR A 640 2.31 58.24 0.42
C TYR A 640 2.54 57.38 1.71
N SER A 641 3.27 56.26 1.59
CA SER A 641 3.64 55.34 2.69
C SER A 641 4.85 54.45 2.38
N THR A 642 5.65 54.04 3.39
CA THR A 642 6.85 53.18 3.23
C THR A 642 7.20 52.35 4.48
N SER A 643 7.96 51.26 4.33
CA SER A 643 8.41 50.37 5.42
C SER A 643 9.72 50.85 6.06
N LEU A 644 9.90 50.61 7.37
CA LEU A 644 11.10 50.91 8.16
C LEU A 644 11.88 49.65 8.58
N ALA A 645 11.60 48.49 7.96
CA ALA A 645 12.27 47.23 8.24
C ALA A 645 13.76 47.25 7.89
N GLY A 646 14.59 46.63 8.74
CA GLY A 646 16.06 46.57 8.55
C GLY A 646 16.81 47.84 8.94
N LEU A 647 16.12 48.90 9.39
CA LEU A 647 16.75 50.06 10.02
C LEU A 647 17.13 49.78 11.47
N ALA A 648 18.23 50.36 11.94
CA ALA A 648 18.67 50.24 13.33
C ALA A 648 17.91 51.21 14.26
N ALA A 649 17.84 50.90 15.56
CA ALA A 649 17.33 51.83 16.56
C ALA A 649 18.18 53.13 16.58
N GLY A 650 17.52 54.30 16.61
CA GLY A 650 18.19 55.59 16.43
C GLY A 650 17.26 56.69 15.91
N SER A 651 17.84 57.85 15.57
CA SER A 651 17.11 59.04 15.09
C SER A 651 17.35 59.32 13.60
N TYR A 652 16.30 59.80 12.93
CA TYR A 652 16.22 60.03 11.48
C TYR A 652 15.44 61.31 11.15
N SER A 653 15.51 61.78 9.89
CA SER A 653 14.70 62.89 9.37
C SER A 653 14.23 62.66 7.93
N LEU A 654 12.95 62.92 7.65
CA LEU A 654 12.28 62.80 6.34
C LEU A 654 12.26 64.14 5.59
N ASN A 655 12.46 64.13 4.27
CA ASN A 655 12.54 65.32 3.41
C ASN A 655 11.79 65.16 2.07
N ALA A 656 11.41 66.25 1.38
CA ALA A 656 10.79 66.21 0.03
C ALA A 656 10.89 67.50 -0.83
N VAL A 657 10.80 67.41 -2.19
CA VAL A 657 10.83 68.54 -3.20
C VAL A 657 9.99 68.23 -4.47
N ALA A 658 9.33 69.21 -5.11
CA ALA A 658 8.53 69.03 -6.36
C ALA A 658 9.07 69.79 -7.60
N TYR A 659 8.66 69.38 -8.81
CA TYR A 659 9.15 69.88 -10.13
C TYR A 659 8.07 69.96 -11.24
N ASP A 660 8.20 70.83 -12.25
CA ASP A 660 7.42 70.78 -13.52
C ASP A 660 7.98 69.79 -14.56
N ARG A 661 7.30 69.68 -15.72
CA ARG A 661 7.75 68.89 -16.89
C ARG A 661 8.93 69.51 -17.64
N ALA A 662 9.23 70.80 -17.44
CA ALA A 662 10.42 71.47 -17.98
C ALA A 662 11.67 71.29 -17.08
N GLY A 663 11.52 70.76 -15.87
CA GLY A 663 12.55 70.50 -14.88
C GLY A 663 12.77 71.59 -13.82
N LEU A 664 11.89 72.58 -13.69
CA LEU A 664 12.00 73.69 -12.74
C LEU A 664 11.35 73.33 -11.38
N ALA A 665 11.95 73.76 -10.28
CA ALA A 665 11.74 73.20 -8.94
C ALA A 665 10.99 74.12 -7.95
N SER A 666 10.29 73.51 -6.99
CA SER A 666 9.60 74.15 -5.86
C SER A 666 10.48 74.25 -4.60
N ASN A 667 9.87 74.61 -3.46
CA ASN A 667 10.48 74.56 -2.12
C ASN A 667 10.67 73.11 -1.57
N THR A 668 11.47 72.99 -0.50
CA THR A 668 11.78 71.74 0.22
C THR A 668 11.00 71.61 1.55
N PHE A 669 10.72 70.38 1.97
CA PHE A 669 10.13 69.98 3.26
C PHE A 669 11.10 69.11 4.09
N THR A 670 11.05 69.18 5.44
CA THR A 670 11.88 68.38 6.38
C THR A 670 11.18 68.14 7.75
N LYS A 671 11.26 66.93 8.34
CA LYS A 671 10.83 66.62 9.75
C LYS A 671 11.59 65.43 10.39
N SER A 672 11.80 65.40 11.71
CA SER A 672 12.55 64.35 12.47
C SER A 672 11.69 63.25 13.12
N LEU A 673 12.26 62.05 13.37
CA LEU A 673 11.64 60.87 14.03
C LEU A 673 12.67 59.90 14.68
N SER A 674 12.23 58.91 15.51
CA SER A 674 13.11 57.91 16.18
C SER A 674 12.58 56.45 16.22
N LEU A 675 13.48 55.46 16.40
CA LEU A 675 13.25 53.99 16.50
C LEU A 675 13.77 53.34 17.82
N VAL A 676 13.09 52.31 18.38
CA VAL A 676 13.30 51.73 19.75
C VAL A 676 13.16 50.18 19.87
N ASN A 677 13.78 49.56 20.91
CA ASN A 677 13.80 48.11 21.24
C ASN A 677 13.21 47.78 22.64
N SER A 678 12.77 46.53 22.87
CA SER A 678 12.20 46.02 24.14
C SER A 678 12.76 44.63 24.50
N ALA A 679 12.44 44.09 25.68
CA ALA A 679 12.91 42.79 26.18
C ALA A 679 11.85 41.66 26.06
N PRO A 680 12.24 40.36 26.14
CA PRO A 680 11.31 39.22 26.08
C PRO A 680 10.37 39.20 27.28
N GLN A 681 9.13 38.77 27.07
CA GLN A 681 8.08 38.89 28.09
C GLN A 681 7.92 37.61 28.92
N THR A 682 7.57 36.48 28.28
CA THR A 682 7.16 35.26 28.99
C THR A 682 7.67 33.99 28.33
N VAL A 683 8.00 32.98 29.14
CA VAL A 683 8.30 31.60 28.71
C VAL A 683 7.13 30.67 29.06
N THR A 684 6.62 29.92 28.09
CA THR A 684 5.53 28.96 28.27
C THR A 684 6.06 27.53 28.22
N LEU A 685 5.92 26.78 29.32
CA LEU A 685 6.38 25.39 29.46
C LEU A 685 5.24 24.39 29.19
N ASN A 686 5.27 23.68 28.06
CA ASN A 686 4.23 22.73 27.65
C ASN A 686 4.70 21.27 27.76
N GLY A 687 3.79 20.32 27.98
CA GLY A 687 4.08 18.88 28.02
C GLY A 687 4.49 18.27 29.38
N LEU A 688 4.85 19.07 30.39
CA LEU A 688 5.29 18.56 31.70
C LEU A 688 4.20 17.73 32.41
N LYS A 689 4.55 16.50 32.81
CA LYS A 689 3.69 15.58 33.60
C LYS A 689 3.75 15.92 35.09
N SER A 690 2.70 15.56 35.85
CA SER A 690 2.67 15.78 37.31
C SER A 690 3.45 14.73 38.11
N LEU A 691 3.72 13.56 37.54
CA LEU A 691 4.42 12.45 38.19
C LEU A 691 5.36 11.76 37.18
N TYR A 692 6.58 11.47 37.61
CA TYR A 692 7.61 10.74 36.87
C TYR A 692 8.17 9.58 37.70
N SER A 693 8.77 8.58 37.07
CA SER A 693 9.62 7.58 37.74
C SER A 693 11.07 8.07 37.78
N LYS A 694 11.92 7.44 38.61
CA LYS A 694 13.37 7.74 38.63
C LYS A 694 14.09 7.45 37.31
N THR A 695 13.53 6.58 36.47
CA THR A 695 14.08 6.17 35.17
C THR A 695 13.37 6.83 33.99
N SER A 696 12.52 7.84 34.24
CA SER A 696 11.81 8.57 33.18
C SER A 696 12.65 9.66 32.52
N ILE A 697 12.32 9.97 31.27
CA ILE A 697 12.73 11.20 30.58
C ILE A 697 11.69 12.29 30.86
N LEU A 698 12.14 13.49 31.20
CA LEU A 698 11.33 14.70 31.24
C LEU A 698 11.37 15.34 29.86
N GLU A 699 10.20 15.58 29.27
CA GLU A 699 10.06 16.16 27.93
C GLU A 699 9.10 17.35 27.97
N LEU A 700 9.42 18.39 27.20
CA LEU A 700 8.55 19.51 26.90
C LEU A 700 8.42 19.63 25.37
N THR A 701 7.18 19.76 24.89
CA THR A 701 6.88 19.83 23.45
C THR A 701 6.07 21.08 23.13
N SER A 702 6.42 21.76 22.04
CA SER A 702 5.86 23.04 21.61
C SER A 702 5.80 24.09 22.73
N SER A 703 6.93 24.28 23.42
CA SER A 703 7.13 25.39 24.35
C SER A 703 7.57 26.64 23.58
N TYR A 704 7.35 27.84 24.10
CA TYR A 704 7.69 29.08 23.38
C TYR A 704 8.00 30.27 24.28
N VAL A 705 8.70 31.25 23.71
CA VAL A 705 8.99 32.57 24.28
C VAL A 705 8.24 33.65 23.49
N THR A 706 7.60 34.58 24.18
CA THR A 706 6.90 35.73 23.57
C THR A 706 7.73 37.00 23.66
N ASP A 707 7.93 37.65 22.51
CA ASP A 707 8.69 38.89 22.37
C ASP A 707 8.00 39.83 21.35
N ILE A 708 7.94 41.12 21.66
CA ILE A 708 7.37 42.16 20.78
C ILE A 708 8.35 42.60 19.69
N ASN A 709 9.65 42.39 19.89
CA ASN A 709 10.70 42.59 18.90
C ASN A 709 10.85 41.38 17.95
N GLY A 710 10.16 40.28 18.26
CA GLY A 710 9.98 39.10 17.42
C GLY A 710 10.97 37.98 17.71
N TRP A 711 10.63 36.75 17.30
CA TRP A 711 11.36 35.51 17.62
C TRP A 711 12.87 35.54 17.35
N GLN A 712 13.30 36.37 16.39
CA GLN A 712 14.70 36.51 16.00
C GLN A 712 15.55 37.24 17.04
N ASP A 713 14.96 37.89 18.06
CA ASP A 713 15.70 38.57 19.13
C ASP A 713 16.06 37.63 20.29
N VAL A 714 15.35 36.51 20.45
CA VAL A 714 15.59 35.53 21.52
C VAL A 714 16.90 34.76 21.28
N THR A 715 17.77 34.71 22.29
CA THR A 715 19.11 34.12 22.23
C THR A 715 19.22 32.79 22.98
N LYS A 716 18.62 32.65 24.16
CA LYS A 716 18.59 31.37 24.91
C LYS A 716 17.42 31.26 25.88
N VAL A 717 17.12 30.04 26.33
CA VAL A 717 16.34 29.74 27.54
C VAL A 717 17.21 28.92 28.50
N ASP A 718 17.42 29.47 29.70
CA ASP A 718 18.16 28.88 30.83
C ASP A 718 17.23 27.98 31.65
N PHE A 719 17.67 26.75 32.00
CA PHE A 719 16.84 25.75 32.68
C PHE A 719 17.50 25.16 33.92
N TRP A 720 16.75 25.05 35.02
CA TRP A 720 17.21 24.35 36.23
C TRP A 720 16.07 23.72 37.02
N LEU A 721 16.39 22.63 37.74
CA LEU A 721 15.50 22.07 38.76
C LEU A 721 15.75 22.71 40.13
N THR A 722 14.72 22.72 40.96
CA THR A 722 14.79 23.04 42.39
C THR A 722 14.12 21.92 43.18
N ASP A 723 14.83 21.35 44.15
CA ASP A 723 14.30 20.28 44.99
C ASP A 723 13.50 20.81 46.19
N SER A 724 12.93 19.90 47.00
CA SER A 724 12.18 20.24 48.22
C SER A 724 13.00 20.92 49.33
N LEU A 725 14.32 21.03 49.17
CA LEU A 725 15.24 21.76 50.05
C LEU A 725 15.74 23.07 49.42
N SER A 726 15.11 23.51 48.32
CA SER A 726 15.46 24.70 47.54
C SER A 726 16.87 24.67 46.93
N ARG A 727 17.44 23.49 46.69
CA ARG A 727 18.75 23.34 46.02
C ARG A 727 18.58 23.39 44.50
N ARG A 728 19.35 24.27 43.84
CA ARG A 728 19.40 24.39 42.37
C ARG A 728 20.23 23.25 41.77
N ILE A 729 19.69 22.64 40.72
CA ILE A 729 20.35 21.60 39.91
C ILE A 729 20.28 22.10 38.47
N GLU A 730 21.42 22.49 37.90
CA GLU A 730 21.49 23.02 36.53
C GLU A 730 21.11 21.96 35.49
N LEU A 731 20.46 22.40 34.43
CA LEU A 731 20.20 21.60 33.23
C LEU A 731 20.84 22.27 32.00
N ALA A 732 20.71 21.66 30.83
CA ALA A 732 21.19 22.25 29.57
C ALA A 732 20.26 23.38 29.07
N ASP A 733 20.86 24.47 28.58
CA ASP A 733 20.15 25.60 27.95
C ASP A 733 19.61 25.24 26.56
N VAL A 734 18.49 25.87 26.17
CA VAL A 734 18.00 25.88 24.79
C VAL A 734 18.53 27.11 24.06
N THR A 735 19.16 26.91 22.89
CA THR A 735 19.77 27.97 22.06
C THR A 735 19.32 27.96 20.60
N SER A 736 18.36 27.11 20.25
CA SER A 736 17.80 26.98 18.89
C SER A 736 16.28 27.17 18.93
N PHE A 737 15.76 27.98 18.01
CA PHE A 737 14.35 28.38 17.99
C PHE A 737 13.78 28.32 16.57
N THR A 738 12.49 28.05 16.49
CA THR A 738 11.71 28.14 15.24
C THR A 738 10.60 29.20 15.38
N ALA A 739 10.10 29.70 14.26
CA ALA A 739 9.07 30.74 14.27
C ALA A 739 7.67 30.14 14.52
N GLU A 740 6.97 30.64 15.54
CA GLU A 740 5.54 30.37 15.76
C GLU A 740 4.79 31.70 15.81
N GLY A 741 4.46 32.22 14.62
CA GLY A 741 4.00 33.60 14.46
C GLY A 741 5.13 34.59 14.81
N THR A 742 4.93 35.39 15.85
CA THR A 742 5.97 36.28 16.42
C THR A 742 6.80 35.62 17.53
N ASN A 743 6.41 34.45 18.03
CA ASN A 743 7.04 33.78 19.16
C ASN A 743 8.22 32.88 18.73
N ALA A 744 9.19 32.69 19.64
CA ALA A 744 10.31 31.77 19.48
C ALA A 744 9.96 30.40 20.10
N LYS A 745 9.72 29.39 19.26
CA LYS A 745 9.32 28.03 19.65
C LYS A 745 10.50 27.10 19.86
N PHE A 746 10.40 26.22 20.86
CA PHE A 746 11.39 25.19 21.17
C PHE A 746 10.76 23.90 21.77
N ASP A 747 11.52 22.81 21.67
CA ASP A 747 11.28 21.53 22.36
C ASP A 747 12.46 21.23 23.30
N TYR A 748 12.24 20.40 24.32
CA TYR A 748 13.26 20.10 25.34
C TYR A 748 13.13 18.67 25.91
N SER A 749 14.25 17.99 26.18
CA SER A 749 14.24 16.73 26.91
C SER A 749 15.47 16.52 27.81
N THR A 750 15.31 15.79 28.92
CA THR A 750 16.40 15.40 29.82
C THR A 750 16.11 14.11 30.58
N SER A 751 17.13 13.27 30.80
CA SER A 751 17.01 12.02 31.56
C SER A 751 17.06 12.28 33.08
N LEU A 752 16.03 11.82 33.81
CA LEU A 752 16.00 11.98 35.27
C LEU A 752 16.90 10.99 36.02
N SER A 753 17.27 9.86 35.40
CA SER A 753 18.19 8.88 36.00
C SER A 753 19.63 9.39 36.01
N ALA A 754 20.07 10.05 34.93
CA ALA A 754 21.38 10.68 34.82
C ALA A 754 21.62 11.78 35.87
N LEU A 755 20.54 12.42 36.34
CA LEU A 755 20.56 13.46 37.37
C LEU A 755 20.62 12.91 38.82
N GLY A 756 20.51 11.59 39.01
CA GLY A 756 20.64 10.94 40.33
C GLY A 756 19.58 11.34 41.36
N LEU A 757 18.39 11.73 40.91
CA LEU A 757 17.38 12.37 41.77
C LEU A 757 16.76 11.42 42.80
N ALA A 758 16.47 11.97 43.98
CA ALA A 758 15.71 11.27 45.01
C ALA A 758 14.21 11.22 44.64
N ALA A 759 13.45 10.30 45.25
CA ALA A 759 11.99 10.37 45.15
C ALA A 759 11.49 11.56 45.98
N GLY A 760 10.51 12.31 45.46
CA GLY A 760 10.05 13.57 46.07
C GLY A 760 9.64 14.62 45.04
N ARG A 761 9.32 15.83 45.52
CA ARG A 761 8.85 16.94 44.70
C ARG A 761 10.00 17.78 44.13
N TYR A 762 9.87 18.15 42.87
CA TYR A 762 10.77 19.03 42.14
C TYR A 762 10.00 20.14 41.42
N GLN A 763 10.68 21.27 41.20
CA GLN A 763 10.21 22.39 40.40
C GLN A 763 11.17 22.60 39.23
N LEU A 764 10.64 22.59 38.01
CA LEU A 764 11.36 23.01 36.80
C LEU A 764 11.19 24.53 36.64
N ASN A 765 12.29 25.23 36.35
CA ASN A 765 12.34 26.69 36.21
C ASN A 765 12.96 27.06 34.87
N ALA A 766 12.55 28.20 34.30
CA ALA A 766 13.06 28.71 33.03
C ALA A 766 13.10 30.26 32.96
N ILE A 767 14.13 30.82 32.31
CA ILE A 767 14.23 32.25 31.95
C ILE A 767 14.77 32.38 30.52
N ALA A 768 14.15 33.23 29.69
CA ALA A 768 14.63 33.57 28.36
C ALA A 768 15.44 34.87 28.33
N TYR A 769 16.35 35.00 27.36
CA TYR A 769 17.21 36.18 27.17
C TYR A 769 17.20 36.64 25.71
N ASP A 770 17.17 37.96 25.46
CA ASP A 770 17.36 38.55 24.12
C ASP A 770 18.84 38.74 23.74
N LYS A 771 19.09 39.27 22.53
CA LYS A 771 20.43 39.60 22.01
C LYS A 771 21.13 40.75 22.74
N THR A 772 20.39 41.58 23.48
CA THR A 772 20.95 42.62 24.35
C THR A 772 21.31 42.09 25.74
N GLY A 773 20.85 40.88 26.07
CA GLY A 773 21.02 40.22 27.36
C GLY A 773 19.91 40.54 28.37
N ALA A 774 18.81 41.19 27.96
CA ALA A 774 17.68 41.42 28.84
C ALA A 774 16.87 40.12 29.03
N ALA A 775 16.38 39.91 30.25
CA ALA A 775 15.77 38.65 30.68
C ALA A 775 14.23 38.76 30.79
N SER A 776 13.54 37.65 30.53
CA SER A 776 12.11 37.49 30.77
C SER A 776 11.78 37.34 32.26
N ASP A 777 10.49 37.37 32.58
CA ASP A 777 9.98 36.86 33.86
C ASP A 777 10.32 35.36 34.03
N LEU A 778 10.42 34.92 35.30
CA LEU A 778 10.68 33.53 35.68
C LEU A 778 9.44 32.65 35.48
N ALA A 779 9.55 31.67 34.57
CA ALA A 779 8.54 30.61 34.42
C ALA A 779 8.91 29.38 35.26
N TRP A 780 7.91 28.72 35.85
CA TRP A 780 8.13 27.46 36.59
C TRP A 780 6.90 26.55 36.62
N LYS A 781 7.12 25.25 36.80
CA LYS A 781 6.09 24.22 37.06
C LYS A 781 6.63 23.13 38.00
N GLN A 782 5.74 22.43 38.71
CA GLN A 782 6.10 21.36 39.66
C GLN A 782 5.74 19.96 39.15
N PHE A 783 6.52 18.97 39.56
CA PHE A 783 6.26 17.54 39.36
C PHE A 783 6.80 16.71 40.55
N ASP A 784 6.26 15.52 40.75
CA ASP A 784 6.74 14.55 41.74
C ASP A 784 7.51 13.41 41.07
N ILE A 785 8.52 12.85 41.75
CA ILE A 785 9.22 11.61 41.37
C ILE A 785 8.81 10.50 42.32
N SER A 786 8.23 9.42 41.76
CA SER A 786 7.70 8.28 42.53
C SER A 786 8.79 7.39 43.15
N ALA A 787 8.40 6.64 44.18
CA ALA A 787 9.19 5.59 44.81
C ALA A 787 8.71 4.16 44.45
N THR A 788 7.56 4.00 43.76
CA THR A 788 7.08 2.69 43.29
C THR A 788 7.81 2.25 42.02
N LEU A 789 8.31 1.02 42.05
CA LEU A 789 8.93 0.33 40.91
C LEU A 789 7.84 -0.42 40.12
N ASP A 790 7.90 -0.36 38.79
CA ASP A 790 7.00 -1.13 37.91
C ASP A 790 7.63 -2.46 37.43
N TRP A 791 6.96 -3.19 36.54
CA TRP A 791 7.48 -4.46 36.02
C TRP A 791 8.85 -4.30 35.35
N PHE A 792 9.09 -3.19 34.65
CA PHE A 792 10.37 -2.94 33.96
C PHE A 792 11.47 -2.70 34.99
N ASP A 793 11.25 -1.84 35.98
CA ASP A 793 12.22 -1.59 37.06
C ASP A 793 12.55 -2.85 37.90
N LEU A 794 11.60 -3.79 38.01
CA LEU A 794 11.78 -5.02 38.79
C LEU A 794 12.51 -6.13 37.99
N ASN A 795 12.20 -6.30 36.71
CA ASN A 795 12.64 -7.44 35.91
C ASN A 795 13.81 -7.14 34.96
N LEU A 796 14.08 -5.86 34.67
CA LEU A 796 15.21 -5.41 33.86
C LEU A 796 16.30 -4.79 34.76
N LYS A 797 17.48 -4.50 34.21
CA LYS A 797 18.73 -4.19 34.92
C LYS A 797 19.49 -3.02 34.31
N ASP A 798 19.52 -2.94 32.98
CA ASP A 798 20.08 -1.78 32.29
C ASP A 798 19.09 -0.60 32.28
N ALA A 799 19.62 0.62 32.42
CA ALA A 799 18.82 1.83 32.54
C ALA A 799 18.28 2.35 31.19
N GLY A 800 18.99 2.13 30.09
CA GLY A 800 18.53 2.43 28.73
C GLY A 800 17.38 1.51 28.36
N VAL A 801 17.61 0.19 28.49
CA VAL A 801 16.63 -0.85 28.14
C VAL A 801 15.35 -0.71 28.98
N VAL A 802 15.45 -0.42 30.28
CA VAL A 802 14.29 -0.09 31.14
C VAL A 802 13.48 1.07 30.57
N GLY A 803 14.15 2.17 30.20
CA GLY A 803 13.49 3.37 29.68
C GLY A 803 12.83 3.13 28.33
N LEU A 804 13.57 2.52 27.39
CA LEU A 804 13.14 2.30 26.03
C LEU A 804 12.02 1.23 25.96
N ALA A 805 12.19 0.07 26.59
CA ALA A 805 11.20 -0.99 26.56
C ALA A 805 9.87 -0.55 27.20
N ARG A 806 9.93 0.21 28.30
CA ARG A 806 8.74 0.83 28.90
C ARG A 806 8.06 1.81 27.95
N SER A 807 8.85 2.67 27.28
CA SER A 807 8.30 3.66 26.35
C SER A 807 7.62 3.00 25.16
N LYS A 808 8.22 1.94 24.59
CA LYS A 808 7.64 1.22 23.45
C LYS A 808 6.37 0.48 23.82
N ALA A 809 6.37 -0.22 24.96
CA ALA A 809 5.23 -0.99 25.48
C ALA A 809 4.01 -0.15 25.93
N THR A 810 3.94 1.15 25.64
CA THR A 810 2.87 2.05 26.10
C THR A 810 1.50 1.70 25.51
N ASP A 811 1.45 1.11 24.31
CA ASP A 811 0.22 0.62 23.67
C ASP A 811 -0.18 -0.79 24.13
N GLY A 812 0.60 -1.40 25.03
CA GLY A 812 0.41 -2.77 25.52
C GLY A 812 1.02 -3.85 24.63
N THR A 813 1.83 -3.51 23.63
CA THR A 813 2.50 -4.44 22.71
C THR A 813 3.96 -4.06 22.52
N LEU A 814 4.81 -5.02 22.12
CA LEU A 814 6.11 -4.73 21.50
C LEU A 814 6.08 -5.32 20.09
N ASP A 815 6.08 -4.46 19.07
CA ASP A 815 6.08 -4.91 17.68
C ASP A 815 7.50 -5.24 17.18
N ARG A 816 7.63 -5.56 15.88
CA ARG A 816 8.94 -5.86 15.27
C ARG A 816 9.90 -4.68 15.33
N ASN A 817 9.41 -3.45 15.13
CA ASN A 817 10.21 -2.23 15.10
C ASN A 817 10.60 -1.76 16.51
N ASP A 818 9.74 -1.99 17.50
CA ASP A 818 10.06 -1.79 18.92
C ASP A 818 11.15 -2.74 19.38
N MET A 819 11.01 -4.04 19.10
CA MET A 819 12.04 -5.01 19.42
C MET A 819 13.34 -4.70 18.67
N LEU A 820 13.29 -4.30 17.39
CA LEU A 820 14.47 -3.81 16.67
C LEU A 820 15.11 -2.58 17.32
N SER A 821 14.33 -1.66 17.88
CA SER A 821 14.85 -0.51 18.62
C SER A 821 15.59 -0.96 19.88
N ILE A 822 14.98 -1.85 20.66
CA ILE A 822 15.57 -2.42 21.89
C ILE A 822 16.85 -3.22 21.57
N PHE A 823 16.88 -3.99 20.48
CA PHE A 823 18.08 -4.71 20.04
C PHE A 823 19.25 -3.80 19.59
N ARG A 824 19.00 -2.51 19.34
CA ARG A 824 20.04 -1.52 19.05
C ARG A 824 20.52 -0.79 20.30
N ASP A 825 19.66 -0.72 21.32
CA ASP A 825 19.92 -0.10 22.62
C ASP A 825 20.82 -1.01 23.48
N VAL A 826 20.55 -2.33 23.51
CA VAL A 826 21.36 -3.39 24.15
C VAL A 826 22.77 -3.61 23.53
N GLN A 827 23.27 -2.63 22.78
CA GLN A 827 24.59 -2.65 22.13
C GLN A 827 25.41 -1.42 22.55
N ASP A 828 25.02 -0.77 23.65
CA ASP A 828 25.78 0.34 24.22
C ASP A 828 27.11 -0.17 24.80
N GLY A 829 28.08 0.72 25.02
CA GLY A 829 29.44 0.31 25.39
C GLY A 829 30.25 -0.50 24.34
N GLY A 830 29.64 -0.99 23.26
CA GLY A 830 30.29 -1.69 22.14
C GLY A 830 30.28 -3.23 22.22
N VAL A 831 29.66 -3.80 23.25
CA VAL A 831 29.38 -5.23 23.43
C VAL A 831 28.04 -5.37 24.14
N VAL A 832 27.28 -6.43 23.88
CA VAL A 832 26.10 -6.77 24.71
C VAL A 832 26.58 -7.44 25.99
N ASP A 833 26.46 -6.75 27.12
CA ASP A 833 27.01 -7.11 28.41
C ASP A 833 26.14 -8.15 29.17
N THR A 834 26.39 -8.34 30.47
CA THR A 834 25.63 -9.31 31.29
C THR A 834 24.27 -8.77 31.73
N SER A 835 24.14 -7.47 31.92
CA SER A 835 22.89 -6.77 32.28
C SER A 835 21.95 -6.76 31.08
N GLU A 836 22.43 -6.31 29.92
CA GLU A 836 21.67 -6.23 28.67
C GLU A 836 21.19 -7.62 28.22
N LEU A 837 22.04 -8.66 28.31
CA LEU A 837 21.64 -10.03 28.02
C LEU A 837 20.61 -10.59 29.01
N THR A 838 20.65 -10.16 30.27
CA THR A 838 19.63 -10.52 31.26
C THR A 838 18.29 -9.91 30.88
N ASP A 839 18.29 -8.65 30.45
CA ASP A 839 17.09 -7.89 30.09
C ASP A 839 16.45 -8.42 28.81
N LEU A 840 17.27 -8.71 27.79
CA LEU A 840 16.86 -9.39 26.56
C LEU A 840 16.09 -10.69 26.86
N LYS A 841 16.54 -11.45 27.86
CA LYS A 841 15.90 -12.71 28.31
C LYS A 841 14.66 -12.47 29.17
N SER A 842 14.67 -11.45 30.03
CA SER A 842 13.50 -11.03 30.83
C SER A 842 12.34 -10.56 29.94
N LEU A 843 12.61 -9.82 28.86
CA LEU A 843 11.58 -9.40 27.89
C LEU A 843 10.91 -10.60 27.20
N MET A 844 11.59 -11.74 27.08
CA MET A 844 11.05 -12.97 26.49
C MET A 844 10.28 -13.87 27.46
N ALA A 845 10.12 -13.45 28.72
CA ALA A 845 9.37 -14.21 29.72
C ALA A 845 7.92 -14.49 29.30
N THR A 846 7.37 -15.61 29.76
CA THR A 846 5.99 -16.03 29.50
C THR A 846 4.94 -15.14 30.18
N THR A 847 5.34 -14.32 31.15
CA THR A 847 4.48 -13.37 31.88
C THR A 847 5.08 -11.96 31.82
N THR A 848 4.59 -11.17 30.87
CA THR A 848 5.01 -9.78 30.58
C THR A 848 3.79 -8.84 30.64
N PRO A 849 3.97 -7.53 30.91
CA PRO A 849 2.87 -6.55 30.93
C PRO A 849 2.42 -6.13 29.53
N PHE A 850 3.12 -6.56 28.48
CA PHE A 850 2.87 -6.29 27.08
C PHE A 850 2.69 -7.60 26.29
N SER A 851 2.02 -7.51 25.15
CA SER A 851 1.91 -8.59 24.17
C SER A 851 3.06 -8.54 23.14
N MET A 852 3.25 -9.64 22.41
CA MET A 852 4.09 -9.72 21.21
C MET A 852 3.42 -10.75 20.31
N SER A 853 3.41 -10.52 18.99
CA SER A 853 2.97 -11.53 18.03
C SER A 853 3.92 -12.73 18.01
N ASP A 854 3.39 -13.91 17.72
CA ASP A 854 4.16 -15.16 17.66
C ASP A 854 5.45 -15.08 16.81
N PRO A 855 5.46 -14.53 15.56
CA PRO A 855 6.71 -14.36 14.80
C PRO A 855 7.74 -13.50 15.52
N VAL A 856 7.34 -12.36 16.09
CA VAL A 856 8.25 -11.47 16.82
C VAL A 856 8.80 -12.19 18.05
N ARG A 857 7.95 -12.83 18.85
CA ARG A 857 8.36 -13.58 20.04
C ARG A 857 9.29 -14.75 19.71
N TYR A 858 9.02 -15.50 18.63
CA TYR A 858 9.86 -16.62 18.21
C TYR A 858 11.25 -16.16 17.76
N LEU A 859 11.32 -15.15 16.88
CA LEU A 859 12.58 -14.62 16.36
C LEU A 859 13.40 -13.93 17.46
N SER A 860 12.74 -13.19 18.37
CA SER A 860 13.39 -12.59 19.55
C SER A 860 13.99 -13.66 20.48
N ASN A 861 13.30 -14.78 20.69
CA ASN A 861 13.84 -15.90 21.45
C ASN A 861 15.06 -16.54 20.76
N LYS A 862 15.03 -16.75 19.44
CA LYS A 862 16.19 -17.27 18.70
C LYS A 862 17.40 -16.33 18.78
N LEU A 863 17.19 -15.01 18.68
CA LEU A 863 18.24 -14.01 18.89
C LEU A 863 18.81 -14.06 20.31
N ALA A 864 17.95 -14.15 21.34
CA ALA A 864 18.37 -14.23 22.75
C ALA A 864 19.09 -15.54 23.10
N ILE A 865 18.85 -16.62 22.35
CA ILE A 865 19.58 -17.90 22.44
C ILE A 865 20.95 -17.81 21.75
N ASP A 866 21.04 -17.20 20.58
CA ASP A 866 22.30 -16.97 19.85
C ASP A 866 23.20 -15.90 20.55
N SER A 867 22.70 -15.24 21.61
CA SER A 867 23.40 -14.18 22.36
C SER A 867 24.03 -14.67 23.66
N TYR A 868 25.25 -14.20 23.94
CA TYR A 868 26.05 -14.54 25.13
C TYR A 868 26.75 -13.30 25.71
N ALA A 869 27.15 -13.34 26.98
CA ALA A 869 27.63 -12.15 27.68
C ALA A 869 28.96 -11.65 27.08
N ASN A 870 29.04 -10.35 26.81
CA ASN A 870 30.12 -9.66 26.10
C ASN A 870 30.25 -10.09 24.62
N ILE A 871 29.15 -10.49 23.97
CA ILE A 871 29.12 -10.64 22.50
C ILE A 871 29.34 -9.26 21.86
N SER A 872 30.29 -9.16 20.93
CA SER A 872 30.56 -7.89 20.25
C SER A 872 29.40 -7.46 19.36
N ASN A 873 29.19 -6.16 19.21
CA ASN A 873 28.12 -5.62 18.36
C ASN A 873 28.13 -6.25 16.95
N THR A 874 29.30 -6.42 16.33
CA THR A 874 29.42 -7.10 15.02
C THR A 874 28.87 -8.54 15.00
N ALA A 875 29.05 -9.30 16.08
CA ALA A 875 28.55 -10.67 16.19
C ALA A 875 27.06 -10.70 16.54
N PHE A 876 26.60 -9.80 17.41
CA PHE A 876 25.17 -9.63 17.72
C PHE A 876 24.38 -9.18 16.48
N GLU A 877 24.93 -8.24 15.71
CA GLU A 877 24.39 -7.79 14.42
C GLU A 877 24.30 -8.90 13.37
N ALA A 878 25.22 -9.87 13.38
CA ALA A 878 25.13 -11.03 12.51
C ALA A 878 23.93 -11.94 12.91
N SER A 879 23.71 -12.14 14.22
CA SER A 879 22.55 -12.86 14.74
C SER A 879 21.24 -12.10 14.49
N LEU A 880 21.23 -10.77 14.67
CA LEU A 880 20.08 -9.92 14.33
C LEU A 880 19.79 -9.96 12.82
N GLY A 881 20.86 -9.97 12.02
CA GLY A 881 20.83 -10.17 10.57
C GLY A 881 20.17 -11.49 10.14
N LYS A 882 20.52 -12.57 10.85
CA LYS A 882 19.98 -13.93 10.64
C LYS A 882 18.50 -14.05 10.98
N TRP A 883 18.04 -13.44 12.07
CA TRP A 883 16.67 -13.64 12.57
C TRP A 883 15.68 -12.55 12.15
N PHE A 884 16.05 -11.27 12.20
CA PHE A 884 15.12 -10.16 11.94
C PHE A 884 15.30 -9.48 10.59
N LEU A 885 16.53 -9.38 10.06
CA LEU A 885 16.81 -8.58 8.87
C LEU A 885 16.97 -9.41 7.58
N GLY A 886 16.91 -10.75 7.67
CA GLY A 886 17.05 -11.66 6.54
C GLY A 886 18.36 -11.51 5.75
N THR A 887 19.41 -10.96 6.37
CA THR A 887 20.69 -10.65 5.69
C THR A 887 21.61 -11.87 5.57
N VAL A 888 21.39 -12.90 6.39
CA VAL A 888 22.02 -14.22 6.26
C VAL A 888 21.12 -15.11 5.41
N ALA A 889 21.52 -15.32 4.16
CA ALA A 889 20.84 -16.21 3.21
C ALA A 889 21.35 -17.66 3.35
N PRO A 890 20.60 -18.69 2.87
CA PRO A 890 21.08 -20.07 2.87
C PRO A 890 22.36 -20.22 2.02
N THR A 891 23.14 -21.27 2.26
CA THR A 891 24.41 -21.49 1.56
C THR A 891 24.21 -21.57 0.04
N ALA A 892 24.99 -20.80 -0.72
CA ALA A 892 24.72 -20.49 -2.13
C ALA A 892 25.12 -21.59 -3.14
N THR A 893 24.94 -22.86 -2.75
CA THR A 893 25.33 -24.04 -3.53
C THR A 893 24.26 -25.11 -3.45
N PHE A 894 24.03 -25.80 -4.56
CA PHE A 894 23.18 -26.99 -4.67
C PHE A 894 23.97 -28.14 -5.30
N THR A 895 23.92 -29.31 -4.66
CA THR A 895 24.46 -30.57 -5.16
C THR A 895 23.30 -31.47 -5.56
N ASP A 896 23.19 -31.75 -6.86
CA ASP A 896 22.29 -32.78 -7.39
C ASP A 896 22.88 -34.16 -7.06
N GLU A 897 22.28 -34.89 -6.13
CA GLU A 897 22.75 -36.21 -5.69
C GLU A 897 22.63 -37.29 -6.79
N SER A 898 21.78 -37.07 -7.81
CA SER A 898 21.59 -38.02 -8.91
C SER A 898 22.70 -37.93 -9.97
N SER A 899 23.26 -36.74 -10.19
CA SER A 899 24.32 -36.50 -11.17
C SER A 899 25.69 -36.15 -10.57
N GLY A 900 25.74 -35.84 -9.27
CA GLY A 900 26.93 -35.32 -8.58
C GLY A 900 27.29 -33.88 -8.95
N LYS A 901 26.42 -33.17 -9.70
CA LYS A 901 26.71 -31.82 -10.20
C LYS A 901 26.48 -30.78 -9.11
N VAL A 902 27.54 -30.04 -8.77
CA VAL A 902 27.45 -28.85 -7.92
C VAL A 902 27.15 -27.61 -8.76
N THR A 903 26.04 -26.94 -8.45
CA THR A 903 25.64 -25.64 -9.01
C THR A 903 25.91 -24.55 -7.97
N ASN A 904 26.75 -23.57 -8.34
CA ASN A 904 26.97 -22.36 -7.54
C ASN A 904 26.09 -21.25 -8.11
N PHE A 905 25.48 -20.45 -7.25
CA PHE A 905 24.61 -19.34 -7.65
C PHE A 905 24.86 -18.08 -6.81
N THR A 906 24.25 -16.97 -7.19
CA THR A 906 24.42 -15.66 -6.53
C THR A 906 23.08 -15.10 -6.07
N TYR A 907 23.06 -14.45 -4.90
CA TYR A 907 21.87 -13.79 -4.36
C TYR A 907 21.70 -12.38 -4.95
N THR A 908 20.78 -12.25 -5.90
CA THR A 908 20.52 -11.01 -6.67
C THR A 908 19.24 -10.34 -6.16
N ARG A 909 19.25 -9.02 -5.97
CA ARG A 909 18.10 -8.27 -5.43
C ARG A 909 17.01 -8.07 -6.48
N PHE A 910 15.75 -8.34 -6.13
CA PHE A 910 14.56 -8.07 -6.94
C PHE A 910 13.64 -7.04 -6.29
N GLN A 911 13.07 -6.12 -7.07
CA GLN A 911 12.18 -5.04 -6.61
C GLN A 911 10.72 -5.19 -7.06
N THR A 912 10.34 -6.38 -7.53
CA THR A 912 8.94 -6.69 -7.89
C THR A 912 8.07 -6.82 -6.63
N PRO A 913 6.79 -6.39 -6.64
CA PRO A 913 5.88 -6.63 -5.52
C PRO A 913 5.72 -8.12 -5.18
N LEU A 914 5.44 -8.42 -3.91
CA LEU A 914 5.32 -9.80 -3.40
C LEU A 914 4.32 -10.63 -4.21
N PHE A 915 3.16 -10.09 -4.54
CA PHE A 915 2.12 -10.75 -5.36
C PHE A 915 2.01 -10.20 -6.80
N GLY A 916 3.03 -9.48 -7.27
CA GLY A 916 3.06 -8.92 -8.63
C GLY A 916 1.97 -7.87 -8.85
N THR A 917 1.09 -8.11 -9.83
CA THR A 917 -0.12 -7.31 -10.09
C THR A 917 -1.34 -7.80 -9.31
N ASN A 918 -1.26 -8.95 -8.64
CA ASN A 918 -2.34 -9.50 -7.83
C ASN A 918 -2.26 -8.97 -6.39
N THR A 919 -3.38 -9.03 -5.66
CA THR A 919 -3.45 -8.68 -4.24
C THR A 919 -3.12 -9.86 -3.30
N SER A 920 -2.89 -11.04 -3.86
CA SER A 920 -2.64 -12.31 -3.14
C SER A 920 -2.10 -13.36 -4.10
N ALA A 921 -1.55 -14.46 -3.58
CA ALA A 921 -1.05 -15.55 -4.40
C ALA A 921 -2.12 -16.13 -5.34
N ARG A 922 -1.69 -16.60 -6.51
CA ARG A 922 -2.48 -17.33 -7.50
C ARG A 922 -1.76 -18.63 -7.84
N ILE A 923 -2.52 -19.71 -8.06
CA ILE A 923 -1.93 -21.02 -8.32
C ILE A 923 -1.10 -21.04 -9.62
N GLY A 924 -1.51 -20.22 -10.61
CA GLY A 924 -0.77 -20.00 -11.86
C GLY A 924 0.63 -19.43 -11.68
N GLY A 925 0.89 -18.77 -10.55
CA GLY A 925 2.20 -18.26 -10.15
C GLY A 925 3.18 -19.35 -9.71
N ILE A 926 2.72 -20.59 -9.53
CA ILE A 926 3.58 -21.74 -9.24
C ILE A 926 4.13 -22.29 -10.55
N ASP A 927 5.41 -22.04 -10.76
CA ASP A 927 6.26 -22.54 -11.86
C ASP A 927 7.66 -22.85 -11.31
N GLN A 928 7.88 -24.15 -11.08
CA GLN A 928 9.13 -24.72 -10.54
C GLN A 928 10.37 -24.55 -11.43
N ARG A 929 10.19 -24.40 -12.75
CA ARG A 929 11.25 -24.59 -13.74
C ARG A 929 11.94 -25.97 -13.61
N SER A 930 13.27 -26.00 -13.46
CA SER A 930 14.10 -27.20 -13.56
C SER A 930 14.84 -27.52 -12.25
N PHE A 931 14.19 -27.27 -11.11
CA PHE A 931 14.67 -27.60 -9.77
C PHE A 931 13.79 -28.71 -9.15
N GLY A 932 14.30 -29.41 -8.12
CA GLY A 932 13.71 -30.68 -7.65
C GLY A 932 12.72 -30.59 -6.49
N ASP A 933 12.38 -29.38 -6.03
CA ASP A 933 11.52 -29.08 -4.86
C ASP A 933 10.00 -29.31 -5.09
N CYS A 934 9.64 -30.30 -5.90
CA CYS A 934 8.29 -30.40 -6.50
C CYS A 934 7.19 -30.55 -5.44
N VAL A 935 7.54 -31.16 -4.31
CA VAL A 935 6.65 -31.37 -3.16
C VAL A 935 6.28 -30.05 -2.49
N LEU A 936 7.22 -29.12 -2.29
CA LEU A 936 6.95 -27.82 -1.68
C LEU A 936 5.93 -27.04 -2.53
N LEU A 937 6.19 -26.98 -3.84
CA LEU A 937 5.36 -26.25 -4.79
C LEU A 937 3.98 -26.91 -4.99
N ALA A 938 3.92 -28.23 -5.05
CA ALA A 938 2.66 -28.96 -5.09
C ALA A 938 1.86 -28.79 -3.79
N ALA A 939 2.51 -28.78 -2.63
CA ALA A 939 1.90 -28.50 -1.32
C ALA A 939 1.31 -27.09 -1.24
N LEU A 940 2.03 -26.07 -1.73
CA LEU A 940 1.50 -24.72 -1.88
C LEU A 940 0.27 -24.70 -2.81
N GLY A 941 0.32 -25.39 -3.94
CA GLY A 941 -0.82 -25.57 -4.85
C GLY A 941 -2.04 -26.21 -4.19
N ALA A 942 -1.84 -27.16 -3.27
CA ALA A 942 -2.90 -27.86 -2.56
C ALA A 942 -3.63 -27.03 -1.49
N THR A 943 -3.15 -25.81 -1.19
CA THR A 943 -3.79 -24.88 -0.25
C THR A 943 -4.85 -23.99 -0.87
N PHE A 944 -4.99 -24.00 -2.21
CA PHE A 944 -6.01 -23.25 -2.91
C PHE A 944 -7.36 -23.98 -2.88
N ALA A 945 -8.46 -23.23 -2.87
CA ALA A 945 -9.79 -23.81 -2.99
C ALA A 945 -10.01 -24.52 -4.34
N PRO A 946 -10.88 -25.55 -4.43
CA PRO A 946 -10.95 -26.43 -5.60
C PRO A 946 -11.16 -25.72 -6.94
N GLN A 947 -10.35 -26.08 -7.93
CA GLN A 947 -10.29 -25.40 -9.23
C GLN A 947 -9.72 -26.30 -10.32
N SER A 948 -10.08 -26.01 -11.58
CA SER A 948 -9.77 -26.87 -12.72
C SER A 948 -8.84 -26.23 -13.77
N ASN A 949 -8.46 -24.96 -13.62
CA ASN A 949 -7.56 -24.19 -14.50
C ASN A 949 -7.07 -22.91 -13.80
N ASP A 950 -6.12 -22.20 -14.42
CA ASP A 950 -5.56 -20.93 -13.91
C ASP A 950 -6.60 -19.78 -13.82
N ALA A 951 -7.79 -19.90 -14.43
CA ALA A 951 -8.87 -18.91 -14.31
C ALA A 951 -9.64 -19.01 -12.95
N GLY A 952 -9.36 -20.04 -12.15
CA GLY A 952 -9.80 -20.14 -10.77
C GLY A 952 -9.18 -19.05 -9.90
N ASN A 953 -9.89 -17.93 -9.70
CA ASN A 953 -9.43 -16.82 -8.85
C ASN A 953 -9.52 -17.11 -7.33
N SER A 954 -9.31 -18.36 -6.93
CA SER A 954 -9.26 -18.81 -5.54
C SER A 954 -8.05 -18.20 -4.82
N ILE A 955 -8.27 -17.67 -3.62
CA ILE A 955 -7.20 -17.19 -2.74
C ILE A 955 -6.80 -18.33 -1.79
N SER A 956 -5.49 -18.61 -1.66
CA SER A 956 -5.00 -19.48 -0.59
C SER A 956 -4.91 -18.71 0.72
N LYS A 957 -5.73 -19.10 1.71
CA LYS A 957 -5.61 -18.56 3.07
C LYS A 957 -4.27 -18.96 3.70
N THR A 958 -3.82 -20.19 3.50
CA THR A 958 -2.56 -20.69 4.07
C THR A 958 -1.35 -19.88 3.60
N ILE A 959 -1.29 -19.51 2.31
CA ILE A 959 -0.19 -18.70 1.76
C ILE A 959 -0.24 -17.26 2.30
N ASN A 960 -1.43 -16.67 2.43
CA ASN A 960 -1.58 -15.34 3.01
C ASN A 960 -1.28 -15.32 4.53
N ASP A 961 -1.65 -16.37 5.27
CA ASP A 961 -1.37 -16.50 6.72
C ASP A 961 0.12 -16.79 7.01
N MET A 962 0.83 -17.43 6.07
CA MET A 962 2.24 -17.80 6.27
C MET A 962 3.23 -16.72 5.84
N LEU A 963 2.81 -15.69 5.10
CA LEU A 963 3.65 -14.61 4.61
C LEU A 963 3.34 -13.28 5.32
N ILE A 964 4.39 -12.65 5.88
CA ILE A 964 4.34 -11.30 6.42
C ILE A 964 5.36 -10.45 5.64
N ASP A 965 4.89 -9.40 4.97
CA ASP A 965 5.75 -8.34 4.45
C ASP A 965 6.08 -7.38 5.61
N ASN A 966 7.37 -7.21 5.92
CA ASN A 966 7.81 -6.37 7.03
C ASN A 966 7.96 -4.89 6.63
N GLY A 967 7.70 -4.52 5.37
CA GLY A 967 7.78 -3.14 4.86
C GLY A 967 9.20 -2.61 4.61
N ASP A 968 10.23 -3.40 4.92
CA ASP A 968 11.64 -3.03 4.80
C ASP A 968 12.41 -3.83 3.71
N ASN A 969 11.67 -4.47 2.78
CA ASN A 969 12.15 -5.46 1.81
C ASN A 969 12.57 -6.81 2.42
N THR A 970 12.15 -7.09 3.66
CA THR A 970 12.23 -8.43 4.25
C THR A 970 10.83 -9.02 4.43
N TYR A 971 10.78 -10.35 4.41
CA TYR A 971 9.55 -11.13 4.51
C TYR A 971 9.75 -12.20 5.58
N THR A 972 8.83 -12.25 6.54
CA THR A 972 8.80 -13.31 7.55
C THR A 972 7.85 -14.40 7.10
N VAL A 973 8.37 -15.63 6.97
CA VAL A 973 7.65 -16.79 6.45
C VAL A 973 7.48 -17.84 7.54
N ARG A 974 6.26 -18.37 7.69
CA ARG A 974 5.91 -19.39 8.68
C ARG A 974 5.91 -20.79 8.07
N PHE A 975 6.64 -21.73 8.66
CA PHE A 975 6.54 -23.16 8.37
C PHE A 975 6.05 -23.92 9.60
N PHE A 976 5.83 -25.22 9.45
CA PHE A 976 5.59 -26.14 10.56
C PHE A 976 6.67 -27.21 10.62
N THR A 977 7.07 -27.62 11.81
CA THR A 977 7.87 -28.85 12.02
C THR A 977 7.03 -30.12 11.78
N GLN A 978 7.67 -31.29 11.73
CA GLN A 978 6.97 -32.58 11.62
C GLN A 978 6.02 -32.87 12.81
N ASP A 979 6.28 -32.30 13.99
CA ASP A 979 5.38 -32.32 15.16
C ASP A 979 4.38 -31.14 15.17
N LEU A 980 4.16 -30.51 14.00
CA LEU A 980 3.14 -29.49 13.72
C LEU A 980 3.28 -28.19 14.52
N LYS A 981 4.47 -27.86 15.02
CA LYS A 981 4.73 -26.57 15.68
C LYS A 981 5.06 -25.51 14.65
N ALA A 982 4.42 -24.34 14.76
CA ALA A 982 4.73 -23.20 13.91
C ALA A 982 6.13 -22.65 14.25
N GLU A 983 6.91 -22.39 13.21
CA GLU A 983 8.20 -21.71 13.28
C GLU A 983 8.29 -20.65 12.19
N TRP A 984 9.13 -19.63 12.38
CA TRP A 984 9.27 -18.50 11.46
C TRP A 984 10.72 -18.26 11.04
N VAL A 985 10.90 -17.76 9.83
CA VAL A 985 12.20 -17.34 9.29
C VAL A 985 12.02 -16.01 8.56
N THR A 986 13.00 -15.10 8.68
CA THR A 986 12.99 -13.86 7.90
C THR A 986 13.97 -13.96 6.74
N VAL A 987 13.53 -13.61 5.53
CA VAL A 987 14.37 -13.52 4.33
C VAL A 987 14.26 -12.15 3.68
N ASP A 988 15.34 -11.64 3.09
CA ASP A 988 15.27 -10.44 2.26
C ASP A 988 14.93 -10.74 0.78
N ASN A 989 14.72 -9.68 -0.02
CA ASN A 989 14.45 -9.76 -1.46
C ASN A 989 15.67 -10.10 -2.36
N ARG A 990 16.77 -10.65 -1.82
CA ARG A 990 17.84 -11.22 -2.66
C ARG A 990 17.56 -12.70 -2.96
N LEU A 991 17.22 -13.03 -4.20
CA LEU A 991 16.85 -14.39 -4.64
C LEU A 991 18.04 -15.09 -5.31
N ALA A 992 18.06 -16.43 -5.23
CA ALA A 992 19.09 -17.25 -5.84
C ALA A 992 19.04 -17.11 -7.38
N THR A 993 20.20 -16.90 -8.02
CA THR A 993 20.28 -16.74 -9.48
C THR A 993 21.51 -17.42 -10.09
N THR A 994 21.31 -18.13 -11.20
CA THR A 994 22.39 -18.56 -12.09
C THR A 994 22.80 -17.39 -12.99
N ASP A 995 24.12 -17.28 -13.23
CA ASP A 995 24.76 -16.22 -14.02
C ASP A 995 24.38 -14.77 -13.62
N GLY A 996 23.96 -14.58 -12.36
CA GLY A 996 23.55 -13.28 -11.81
C GLY A 996 22.25 -12.69 -12.39
N LYS A 997 21.47 -13.47 -13.14
CA LYS A 997 20.27 -12.96 -13.85
C LYS A 997 19.06 -13.91 -13.84
N ASN A 998 19.28 -15.21 -13.98
CA ASN A 998 18.19 -16.18 -14.09
C ASN A 998 17.88 -16.76 -12.71
N LEU A 999 16.64 -16.66 -12.21
CA LEU A 999 16.27 -17.30 -10.93
C LEU A 999 16.61 -18.80 -10.95
N PHE A 1000 17.32 -19.23 -9.91
CA PHE A 1000 17.60 -20.62 -9.59
C PHE A 1000 16.45 -21.12 -8.72
N GLY A 1001 15.78 -22.19 -9.14
CA GLY A 1001 14.49 -22.59 -8.58
C GLY A 1001 13.31 -21.93 -9.30
N THR A 1002 12.30 -21.60 -8.51
CA THR A 1002 10.96 -21.16 -8.89
C THR A 1002 10.98 -19.81 -9.62
N SER A 1003 10.02 -19.61 -10.52
CA SER A 1003 9.87 -18.35 -11.26
C SER A 1003 9.06 -17.29 -10.50
N ASN A 1004 9.23 -16.03 -10.90
CA ASN A 1004 8.50 -14.89 -10.36
C ASN A 1004 7.26 -14.51 -11.22
N LYS A 1005 6.64 -15.48 -11.89
CA LYS A 1005 5.56 -15.29 -12.89
C LYS A 1005 4.45 -14.36 -12.40
N ASP A 1006 3.94 -14.60 -11.19
CA ASP A 1006 2.91 -13.77 -10.53
C ASP A 1006 3.43 -13.06 -9.27
N GLY A 1007 4.67 -12.54 -9.32
CA GLY A 1007 5.32 -11.86 -8.20
C GLY A 1007 6.39 -12.68 -7.48
N LEU A 1008 6.94 -12.13 -6.39
CA LEU A 1008 8.03 -12.76 -5.64
C LEU A 1008 7.59 -13.81 -4.62
N TRP A 1009 6.30 -14.00 -4.36
CA TRP A 1009 5.80 -14.82 -3.25
C TRP A 1009 6.31 -16.27 -3.28
N ALA A 1010 6.30 -16.93 -4.45
CA ALA A 1010 6.75 -18.31 -4.55
C ALA A 1010 8.29 -18.44 -4.41
N PRO A 1011 9.13 -17.65 -5.11
CA PRO A 1011 10.57 -17.60 -4.85
C PRO A 1011 10.96 -17.20 -3.41
N ILE A 1012 10.16 -16.35 -2.75
CA ILE A 1012 10.38 -15.97 -1.34
C ILE A 1012 10.06 -17.14 -0.41
N ILE A 1013 8.98 -17.88 -0.62
CA ILE A 1013 8.69 -19.11 0.16
C ILE A 1013 9.74 -20.18 -0.09
N GLU A 1014 10.18 -20.38 -1.34
CA GLU A 1014 11.23 -21.35 -1.70
C GLU A 1014 12.55 -21.03 -0.98
N LYS A 1015 13.05 -19.78 -1.11
CA LYS A 1015 14.23 -19.31 -0.37
C LYS A 1015 14.06 -19.45 1.14
N ALA A 1016 12.90 -19.10 1.68
CA ALA A 1016 12.63 -19.19 3.11
C ALA A 1016 12.61 -20.64 3.59
N CYS A 1017 12.05 -21.56 2.81
CA CYS A 1017 12.07 -22.99 3.10
C CYS A 1017 13.52 -23.49 3.15
N ALA A 1018 14.33 -23.20 2.11
CA ALA A 1018 15.75 -23.53 2.11
C ALA A 1018 16.48 -22.97 3.35
N GLN A 1019 16.28 -21.69 3.69
CA GLN A 1019 16.94 -21.05 4.83
C GLN A 1019 16.53 -21.67 6.18
N TRP A 1020 15.24 -21.93 6.36
CA TRP A 1020 14.69 -22.53 7.58
C TRP A 1020 15.12 -23.99 7.75
N ARG A 1021 15.09 -24.79 6.68
CA ARG A 1021 15.64 -26.15 6.65
C ARG A 1021 17.14 -26.17 6.95
N GLU A 1022 17.94 -25.26 6.38
CA GLU A 1022 19.38 -25.18 6.65
C GLU A 1022 19.66 -24.87 8.13
N PHE A 1023 18.95 -23.90 8.71
CA PHE A 1023 19.17 -23.47 10.10
C PHE A 1023 18.76 -24.50 11.15
N ASN A 1024 17.78 -25.36 10.85
CA ASN A 1024 17.28 -26.38 11.79
C ASN A 1024 17.83 -27.79 11.54
N GLU A 1025 18.13 -28.15 10.28
CA GLU A 1025 18.38 -29.54 9.86
C GLU A 1025 19.68 -29.69 9.04
N GLY A 1026 20.33 -28.61 8.59
CA GLY A 1026 21.49 -28.68 7.70
C GLY A 1026 22.70 -29.47 8.25
N SER A 1027 22.86 -29.55 9.57
CA SER A 1027 23.93 -30.31 10.21
C SER A 1027 23.61 -31.81 10.43
N THR A 1028 22.35 -32.22 10.23
CA THR A 1028 21.85 -33.57 10.59
C THR A 1028 21.05 -34.27 9.50
N PHE A 1029 20.63 -33.58 8.44
CA PHE A 1029 19.76 -34.11 7.39
C PHE A 1029 20.35 -35.34 6.68
N TYR A 1030 21.63 -35.27 6.27
CA TYR A 1030 22.36 -36.46 5.85
C TYR A 1030 23.27 -36.95 6.98
N ALA A 1031 23.19 -38.24 7.30
CA ALA A 1031 24.04 -38.86 8.32
C ALA A 1031 25.55 -38.85 8.00
N SER A 1032 25.94 -38.51 6.76
CA SER A 1032 27.31 -38.59 6.23
C SER A 1032 27.97 -37.23 5.94
N LYS A 1033 27.20 -36.13 5.84
CA LYS A 1033 27.68 -34.79 5.47
C LYS A 1033 26.69 -33.71 5.90
N PRO A 1034 27.12 -32.46 6.15
CA PRO A 1034 26.19 -31.33 6.19
C PRO A 1034 25.50 -31.16 4.83
N ALA A 1035 24.27 -30.68 4.83
CA ALA A 1035 23.47 -30.34 3.66
C ALA A 1035 23.15 -28.85 3.67
N THR A 1036 23.22 -28.19 2.51
CA THR A 1036 22.67 -26.82 2.38
C THR A 1036 21.14 -26.86 2.33
N GLY A 1037 20.49 -25.73 2.58
CA GLY A 1037 19.05 -25.59 2.44
C GLY A 1037 18.54 -25.97 1.06
N TRP A 1038 19.34 -25.72 0.03
CA TRP A 1038 19.03 -26.05 -1.35
C TRP A 1038 19.29 -27.52 -1.68
N ASP A 1039 20.30 -28.17 -1.09
CA ASP A 1039 20.47 -29.63 -1.16
C ASP A 1039 19.25 -30.34 -0.56
N ILE A 1040 18.75 -29.82 0.56
CA ILE A 1040 17.63 -30.39 1.32
C ILE A 1040 16.32 -30.34 0.52
N ILE A 1041 15.95 -29.18 -0.05
CA ILE A 1041 14.69 -29.06 -0.80
C ILE A 1041 14.82 -29.52 -2.28
N GLY A 1042 16.03 -29.47 -2.85
CA GLY A 1042 16.25 -29.66 -4.28
C GLY A 1042 16.47 -31.10 -4.75
N ASN A 1043 16.66 -32.05 -3.84
CA ASN A 1043 16.87 -33.48 -4.16
C ASN A 1043 15.60 -34.33 -4.01
N GLY A 1044 14.41 -33.70 -3.94
CA GLY A 1044 13.12 -34.34 -3.71
C GLY A 1044 12.80 -34.51 -2.23
N ASP A 1045 11.51 -34.66 -1.91
CA ASP A 1045 10.99 -34.77 -0.55
C ASP A 1045 9.82 -35.78 -0.50
N TYR A 1046 9.28 -36.05 0.69
CA TYR A 1046 8.08 -36.89 0.86
C TYR A 1046 6.79 -36.04 0.87
N LEU A 1047 5.73 -36.54 0.23
CA LEU A 1047 4.48 -35.77 0.05
C LEU A 1047 3.83 -35.35 1.38
N ASP A 1048 3.93 -36.19 2.41
CA ASP A 1048 3.44 -35.88 3.76
C ASP A 1048 4.29 -34.81 4.46
N ASP A 1049 5.62 -34.89 4.39
CA ASP A 1049 6.52 -33.91 5.00
C ASP A 1049 6.29 -32.49 4.47
N GLY A 1050 6.30 -32.31 3.15
CA GLY A 1050 6.04 -31.00 2.54
C GLY A 1050 4.63 -30.48 2.80
N LEU A 1051 3.62 -31.36 2.79
CA LEU A 1051 2.24 -30.98 3.07
C LEU A 1051 2.02 -30.61 4.54
N GLN A 1052 2.66 -31.30 5.48
CA GLN A 1052 2.69 -30.94 6.90
C GLN A 1052 3.37 -29.58 7.11
N ARG A 1053 4.56 -29.36 6.54
CA ARG A 1053 5.35 -28.13 6.70
C ARG A 1053 4.63 -26.88 6.21
N VAL A 1054 3.80 -26.99 5.17
CA VAL A 1054 2.96 -25.89 4.66
C VAL A 1054 1.66 -25.74 5.47
N THR A 1055 0.90 -26.82 5.67
CA THR A 1055 -0.49 -26.75 6.17
C THR A 1055 -0.65 -26.83 7.68
N GLY A 1056 0.28 -27.44 8.40
CA GLY A 1056 0.19 -27.67 9.86
C GLY A 1056 -0.80 -28.75 10.25
N ARG A 1057 -1.21 -29.59 9.30
CA ARG A 1057 -2.15 -30.69 9.49
C ARG A 1057 -1.43 -32.02 9.37
N ALA A 1058 -1.83 -33.01 10.18
CA ALA A 1058 -1.30 -34.36 10.08
C ALA A 1058 -1.70 -34.98 8.73
N ALA A 1059 -0.71 -35.32 7.90
CA ALA A 1059 -0.93 -35.93 6.60
C ALA A 1059 -1.08 -37.47 6.72
N LYS A 1060 -1.85 -38.06 5.80
CA LYS A 1060 -1.99 -39.52 5.67
C LYS A 1060 -1.80 -39.96 4.22
N ASN A 1061 -0.96 -40.97 4.04
CA ASN A 1061 -0.64 -41.59 2.75
C ASN A 1061 -1.60 -42.74 2.42
N TYR A 1062 -1.92 -42.89 1.14
CA TYR A 1062 -2.75 -43.94 0.57
C TYR A 1062 -2.11 -44.45 -0.72
N PHE A 1063 -2.07 -45.76 -0.93
CA PHE A 1063 -1.33 -46.38 -2.04
C PHE A 1063 -2.11 -47.51 -2.71
N THR A 1064 -1.70 -47.89 -3.91
CA THR A 1064 -2.26 -49.03 -4.64
C THR A 1064 -1.35 -50.25 -4.51
N GLY A 1065 -1.72 -51.21 -3.66
CA GLY A 1065 -0.94 -52.41 -3.38
C GLY A 1065 -1.80 -53.67 -3.38
N GLY A 1066 -1.29 -54.78 -3.92
CA GLY A 1066 -1.92 -56.11 -3.79
C GLY A 1066 -3.27 -56.31 -4.49
N GLY A 1067 -3.70 -55.39 -5.36
CA GLY A 1067 -4.98 -55.47 -6.09
C GLY A 1067 -6.17 -54.83 -5.37
N SER A 1068 -5.96 -54.22 -4.20
CA SER A 1068 -6.93 -53.35 -3.52
C SER A 1068 -6.62 -51.87 -3.79
N TRP A 1069 -7.65 -51.03 -3.75
CA TRP A 1069 -7.54 -49.57 -3.89
C TRP A 1069 -7.84 -48.92 -2.53
N ASP A 1070 -6.82 -48.45 -1.83
CA ASP A 1070 -7.00 -47.84 -0.50
C ASP A 1070 -7.58 -46.41 -0.55
N PHE A 1071 -7.71 -45.83 -1.75
CA PHE A 1071 -8.44 -44.59 -1.98
C PHE A 1071 -9.57 -44.77 -3.01
N SER A 1072 -10.67 -44.04 -2.80
CA SER A 1072 -11.85 -44.02 -3.67
C SER A 1072 -12.08 -42.62 -4.24
N PHE A 1073 -12.87 -42.51 -5.32
CA PHE A 1073 -13.29 -41.22 -5.87
C PHE A 1073 -13.99 -40.35 -4.80
N ASN A 1074 -14.88 -40.94 -4.00
CA ASN A 1074 -15.57 -40.25 -2.93
C ASN A 1074 -14.59 -39.77 -1.85
N LEU A 1075 -13.60 -40.57 -1.43
CA LEU A 1075 -12.58 -40.12 -0.48
C LEU A 1075 -11.87 -38.83 -0.93
N ILE A 1076 -11.51 -38.73 -2.21
CA ILE A 1076 -10.87 -37.55 -2.79
C ILE A 1076 -11.85 -36.38 -2.81
N LYS A 1077 -13.03 -36.57 -3.38
CA LYS A 1077 -14.07 -35.55 -3.51
C LYS A 1077 -14.52 -34.98 -2.15
N ASP A 1078 -14.79 -35.86 -1.19
CA ASP A 1078 -15.31 -35.49 0.12
C ASP A 1078 -14.20 -34.83 0.97
N SER A 1079 -12.93 -35.23 0.79
CA SER A 1079 -11.78 -34.56 1.41
C SER A 1079 -11.56 -33.15 0.85
N LEU A 1080 -11.64 -32.96 -0.47
CA LEU A 1080 -11.59 -31.62 -1.09
C LEU A 1080 -12.79 -30.76 -0.66
N GLY A 1081 -13.99 -31.34 -0.60
CA GLY A 1081 -15.19 -30.67 -0.09
C GLY A 1081 -15.09 -30.25 1.38
N ALA A 1082 -14.35 -31.00 2.19
CA ALA A 1082 -14.00 -30.66 3.57
C ALA A 1082 -12.80 -29.68 3.69
N GLY A 1083 -12.27 -29.16 2.57
CA GLY A 1083 -11.15 -28.22 2.56
C GLY A 1083 -9.82 -28.84 2.99
N LYS A 1084 -9.62 -30.14 2.74
CA LYS A 1084 -8.33 -30.83 2.92
C LYS A 1084 -7.43 -30.63 1.72
N ALA A 1085 -6.14 -30.53 1.99
CA ALA A 1085 -5.13 -30.44 0.94
C ALA A 1085 -4.74 -31.86 0.49
N ILE A 1086 -4.58 -32.06 -0.82
CA ILE A 1086 -4.29 -33.39 -1.39
C ILE A 1086 -3.15 -33.30 -2.42
N LEU A 1087 -2.16 -34.16 -2.25
CA LEU A 1087 -1.09 -34.39 -3.22
C LEU A 1087 -1.19 -35.78 -3.83
N SER A 1088 -0.60 -35.95 -5.01
CA SER A 1088 -0.42 -37.24 -5.67
C SER A 1088 0.94 -37.32 -6.34
N ALA A 1089 1.49 -38.52 -6.43
CA ALA A 1089 2.73 -38.81 -7.17
C ALA A 1089 2.71 -40.28 -7.58
N GLY A 1090 3.69 -40.72 -8.36
CA GLY A 1090 4.02 -42.14 -8.47
C GLY A 1090 4.72 -42.53 -9.76
N VAL A 1091 4.64 -43.83 -10.08
CA VAL A 1091 5.35 -44.48 -11.18
C VAL A 1091 4.31 -45.18 -12.07
N PRO A 1092 3.86 -44.55 -13.17
CA PRO A 1092 2.81 -45.12 -14.01
C PRO A 1092 3.29 -46.41 -14.68
N SER A 1093 2.59 -47.52 -14.43
CA SER A 1093 2.91 -48.84 -14.99
C SER A 1093 2.78 -48.92 -16.51
N SER A 1094 2.05 -47.99 -17.12
CA SER A 1094 2.13 -47.67 -18.54
C SER A 1094 2.05 -46.14 -18.73
N ASN A 1095 3.06 -45.53 -19.34
CA ASN A 1095 3.08 -44.06 -19.52
C ASN A 1095 2.27 -43.57 -20.73
N THR A 1096 1.05 -44.08 -20.91
CA THR A 1096 0.13 -43.67 -22.00
C THR A 1096 -0.43 -42.25 -21.82
N LEU A 1097 -0.25 -41.66 -20.63
CA LEU A 1097 -0.68 -40.31 -20.28
C LEU A 1097 0.46 -39.27 -20.34
N ASN A 1098 1.71 -39.66 -20.60
CA ASN A 1098 2.92 -38.82 -20.47
C ASN A 1098 3.06 -38.13 -19.09
N LEU A 1099 2.72 -38.84 -18.01
CA LEU A 1099 2.94 -38.35 -16.65
C LEU A 1099 4.43 -38.44 -16.29
N ILE A 1100 4.89 -37.51 -15.46
CA ILE A 1100 6.28 -37.49 -14.98
C ILE A 1100 6.39 -38.45 -13.79
N SER A 1101 7.24 -39.47 -13.94
CA SER A 1101 7.48 -40.48 -12.90
C SER A 1101 8.29 -39.89 -11.74
N GLY A 1102 7.89 -40.19 -10.50
CA GLY A 1102 8.58 -39.71 -9.30
C GLY A 1102 8.42 -38.20 -9.03
N HIS A 1103 7.41 -37.57 -9.64
CA HIS A 1103 7.12 -36.14 -9.53
C HIS A 1103 5.83 -35.89 -8.74
N ALA A 1104 5.79 -34.79 -7.98
CA ALA A 1104 4.64 -34.42 -7.18
C ALA A 1104 3.64 -33.55 -7.97
N TYR A 1105 2.36 -33.85 -7.81
CA TYR A 1105 1.24 -33.13 -8.40
C TYR A 1105 0.25 -32.72 -7.31
N THR A 1106 -0.31 -31.53 -7.43
CA THR A 1106 -1.46 -31.11 -6.62
C THR A 1106 -2.71 -31.82 -7.12
N VAL A 1107 -3.60 -32.30 -6.25
CA VAL A 1107 -4.98 -32.67 -6.66
C VAL A 1107 -5.88 -31.47 -6.38
N THR A 1108 -6.38 -30.81 -7.43
CA THR A 1108 -7.05 -29.51 -7.32
C THR A 1108 -8.57 -29.58 -7.39
N ASN A 1109 -9.16 -30.64 -7.95
CA ASN A 1109 -10.62 -30.80 -7.99
C ASN A 1109 -11.04 -32.27 -8.16
N ALA A 1110 -12.26 -32.62 -7.76
CA ALA A 1110 -12.88 -33.90 -8.08
C ALA A 1110 -14.40 -33.75 -8.21
N TYR A 1111 -14.95 -34.11 -9.37
CA TYR A 1111 -16.33 -33.85 -9.72
C TYR A 1111 -16.93 -34.96 -10.61
N ILE A 1112 -18.25 -34.94 -10.77
CA ILE A 1112 -18.95 -35.83 -11.72
C ILE A 1112 -19.37 -34.96 -12.90
N SER A 1113 -18.96 -35.34 -14.11
CA SER A 1113 -19.26 -34.59 -15.33
C SER A 1113 -20.75 -34.60 -15.68
N ALA A 1114 -21.16 -33.74 -16.62
CA ALA A 1114 -22.52 -33.76 -17.18
C ALA A 1114 -22.89 -35.08 -17.88
N THR A 1115 -21.91 -35.92 -18.24
CA THR A 1115 -22.11 -37.27 -18.80
C THR A 1115 -22.13 -38.37 -17.74
N GLY A 1116 -21.99 -38.02 -16.45
CA GLY A 1116 -21.95 -38.98 -15.33
C GLY A 1116 -20.58 -39.59 -15.06
N GLU A 1117 -19.51 -39.13 -15.73
CA GLU A 1117 -18.16 -39.63 -15.54
C GLU A 1117 -17.50 -39.02 -14.29
N GLN A 1118 -16.84 -39.85 -13.49
CA GLN A 1118 -16.03 -39.39 -12.35
C GLN A 1118 -14.71 -38.79 -12.86
N ARG A 1119 -14.45 -37.51 -12.54
CA ARG A 1119 -13.32 -36.71 -13.01
C ARG A 1119 -12.51 -36.18 -11.83
N VAL A 1120 -11.18 -36.24 -11.94
CA VAL A 1120 -10.23 -35.71 -10.95
C VAL A 1120 -9.26 -34.81 -11.70
N VAL A 1121 -9.13 -33.58 -11.24
CA VAL A 1121 -8.19 -32.60 -11.80
C VAL A 1121 -6.94 -32.56 -10.93
N VAL A 1122 -5.78 -32.63 -11.57
CA VAL A 1122 -4.48 -32.46 -10.94
C VAL A 1122 -3.72 -31.30 -11.58
N ARG A 1123 -2.80 -30.68 -10.84
CA ARG A 1123 -1.90 -29.65 -11.38
C ARG A 1123 -0.43 -30.06 -11.24
N ASN A 1124 0.31 -29.93 -12.34
CA ASN A 1124 1.77 -30.04 -12.38
C ASN A 1124 2.40 -28.73 -11.83
N PRO A 1125 3.25 -28.77 -10.78
CA PRO A 1125 3.93 -27.58 -10.26
C PRO A 1125 4.94 -26.95 -11.23
N TRP A 1126 5.28 -27.61 -12.35
CA TRP A 1126 6.00 -26.99 -13.47
C TRP A 1126 5.16 -25.96 -14.24
N GLY A 1127 3.85 -25.87 -14.00
CA GLY A 1127 2.94 -24.94 -14.68
C GLY A 1127 2.76 -25.22 -16.18
N ILE A 1128 3.03 -26.45 -16.61
CA ILE A 1128 2.98 -26.89 -18.02
C ILE A 1128 2.45 -28.32 -18.17
N ASP A 1129 1.74 -28.54 -19.26
CA ASP A 1129 0.98 -29.76 -19.56
C ASP A 1129 1.77 -30.67 -20.49
N TYR A 1130 2.64 -31.50 -19.91
CA TYR A 1130 3.38 -32.53 -20.66
C TYR A 1130 2.50 -33.68 -21.20
N ALA A 1131 1.21 -33.67 -20.89
CA ALA A 1131 0.27 -34.72 -21.27
C ALA A 1131 -0.25 -34.58 -22.71
N TRP A 1132 -0.26 -35.71 -23.42
CA TRP A 1132 -1.13 -36.07 -24.55
C TRP A 1132 -2.01 -34.97 -25.17
N SER A 1133 -1.92 -34.81 -26.50
CA SER A 1133 -2.80 -33.98 -27.37
C SER A 1133 -4.32 -34.21 -27.27
N GLY A 1134 -4.81 -35.10 -26.41
CA GLY A 1134 -6.23 -35.29 -26.08
C GLY A 1134 -6.60 -34.90 -24.62
N ALA A 1135 -5.64 -34.45 -23.82
CA ALA A 1135 -5.84 -33.96 -22.45
C ALA A 1135 -5.75 -32.42 -22.35
N ALA A 1136 -5.14 -31.76 -23.34
CA ALA A 1136 -5.10 -30.30 -23.41
C ALA A 1136 -6.52 -29.72 -23.61
N ASP A 1137 -6.95 -28.86 -22.68
CA ASP A 1137 -8.10 -27.97 -22.86
C ASP A 1137 -7.82 -26.86 -23.90
N GLY A 1138 -6.55 -26.75 -24.33
CA GLY A 1138 -6.00 -25.77 -25.27
C GLY A 1138 -4.99 -24.82 -24.63
N ASN A 1139 -4.91 -24.82 -23.29
CA ASN A 1139 -4.01 -24.01 -22.50
C ASN A 1139 -2.83 -24.87 -22.01
N ASN A 1140 -1.72 -24.21 -21.67
CA ASN A 1140 -0.54 -24.84 -21.09
C ASN A 1140 -0.29 -24.19 -19.73
N ASP A 1141 -1.13 -24.54 -18.76
CA ASP A 1141 -1.22 -23.95 -17.42
C ASP A 1141 -0.89 -24.94 -16.28
N GLY A 1142 -0.71 -26.21 -16.64
CA GLY A 1142 -0.34 -27.32 -15.77
C GLY A 1142 -1.52 -28.15 -15.27
N PHE A 1143 -2.77 -27.84 -15.63
CA PHE A 1143 -3.95 -28.58 -15.18
C PHE A 1143 -4.33 -29.75 -16.11
N LEU A 1144 -4.46 -30.93 -15.51
CA LEU A 1144 -4.83 -32.18 -16.17
C LEU A 1144 -6.15 -32.69 -15.60
N ASP A 1145 -7.23 -32.56 -16.37
CA ASP A 1145 -8.55 -33.11 -16.02
C ASP A 1145 -8.69 -34.55 -16.53
N LEU A 1146 -8.64 -35.50 -15.60
CA LEU A 1146 -8.53 -36.94 -15.86
C LEU A 1146 -9.80 -37.66 -15.43
N SER A 1147 -10.18 -38.74 -16.11
CA SER A 1147 -11.15 -39.68 -15.53
C SER A 1147 -10.57 -40.33 -14.28
N TYR A 1148 -11.41 -40.74 -13.34
CA TYR A 1148 -10.94 -41.42 -12.12
C TYR A 1148 -10.14 -42.71 -12.44
N THR A 1149 -10.40 -43.35 -13.58
CA THR A 1149 -9.59 -44.49 -14.05
C THR A 1149 -8.21 -44.07 -14.58
N GLN A 1150 -8.08 -42.89 -15.19
CA GLN A 1150 -6.78 -42.32 -15.58
C GLN A 1150 -5.99 -41.82 -14.36
N PHE A 1151 -6.64 -41.11 -13.44
CA PHE A 1151 -6.02 -40.64 -12.19
C PHE A 1151 -5.47 -41.79 -11.33
N ARG A 1152 -6.13 -42.96 -11.34
CA ARG A 1152 -5.63 -44.16 -10.66
C ARG A 1152 -4.25 -44.65 -11.12
N ASN A 1153 -3.72 -44.18 -12.26
CA ASN A 1153 -2.37 -44.49 -12.71
C ASN A 1153 -1.25 -43.79 -11.91
N PHE A 1154 -1.57 -42.78 -11.09
CA PHE A 1154 -0.61 -42.21 -10.14
C PHE A 1154 -0.25 -43.22 -9.05
N GLY A 1155 -1.23 -43.97 -8.53
CA GLY A 1155 -1.01 -45.06 -7.58
C GLY A 1155 -0.71 -44.64 -6.12
N TYR A 1156 -0.50 -43.35 -5.85
CA TYR A 1156 -0.24 -42.83 -4.50
C TYR A 1156 -0.85 -41.43 -4.31
N ILE A 1157 -1.53 -41.21 -3.18
CA ILE A 1157 -2.05 -39.90 -2.75
C ILE A 1157 -1.76 -39.65 -1.26
N THR A 1158 -1.66 -38.38 -0.90
CA THR A 1158 -1.47 -37.91 0.49
C THR A 1158 -2.50 -36.83 0.80
N ILE A 1159 -3.19 -36.93 1.94
CA ILE A 1159 -4.29 -36.04 2.35
C ILE A 1159 -3.99 -35.41 3.72
N ALA A 1160 -4.21 -34.11 3.89
CA ALA A 1160 -4.08 -33.37 5.16
C ALA A 1160 -5.25 -32.39 5.47
#